data_AF-A0A1H3M7Q1-F1
#
_entry.id   AF-A0A1H3M7Q1-F1
#
_cell.length_a   1.000
_cell.length_b   1.000
_cell.length_c   1.000
_cell.angle_alpha   90.00
_cell.angle_beta   90.00
_cell.angle_gamma   90.00
#
_symmetry.space_group_name_H-M   'P 1'
#
loop_
_entity.id
_entity.type
_entity.pdbx_description
1 polymer ?
#
loop_
_entity_poly.entity_id
_entity_poly.type
_entity_poly.pdbx_seq_one_letter_code
_entity_poly.pdbx_strand_id
1 'polypeptide(L)'
;MMNFWVAGADWDGEDKTPEFIEKGIWQNGYTDKYLDRVNAIQAGDRIAIKAIYGQKYNMPFNNYGCLVSCMKVKAIGTVKKNLNDGRTLEVEWEQQFEPEKIIYFYTYRQTITRIKRKDVQDCIFSGHTQDLTELENLYKKRSESRKEKLTDEFILKQFKNVPNFNHIKQNTEHRKLFLELARYIHETPMDWWVAPSERPPVRFGTNNKFNGRNSTVSYVAAVGFDQDGTFYIPNENESEFSIDELGTIRLTASKLEELKSMSLNKMETDRDPFVGYWPENYNNIDIIETNMNPSEQIKQPLNRILFGAAGTGKTYHTINHALSIIENKPLEILEQEDRTALKLRFDQYKEQGQIKFVTFHQSFSYEDFVEGIRAETDDNGQLSYDVKAGVFKEICEDAQIEIDAKQNNVSAPIEASINSAIDQLITQAKTEEMIFHTKRGAEIKVSSNSAGTLFALTSTGSNITLSIRHIRNYLKTQSDIIVDQKSYEWAIANSLRSEVEYTKSIEKVKPYVLIIDEINRGNISRIFGELITLIEDSKRQGADDALSVTLPYSKDDFSVPDNVYIIGTMNSSDRSLTGLDIALRRRFTFIEMPPKPEFLTGVEVMGLDIRKLLEVINQRIEVLLDRDHCIGHANFMTLQKDPSLTNLAQIFKQKIIPQLQEYFFDDWSKINMVLNANGMLRSNGIDKSVLFPNVAHESESYFEEQKTWEVVDDVFNSIESFTKIIKH
;
A
#
# COMPACT_ATOMS: atom_id res chain seq x y z
N MET A 1 17.68 -30.65 -17.94
CA MET A 1 18.43 -30.01 -16.82
C MET A 1 18.47 -31.02 -15.68
N MET A 2 19.64 -31.26 -15.12
CA MET A 2 19.81 -32.15 -13.97
C MET A 2 19.21 -31.50 -12.71
N ASN A 3 18.33 -32.21 -12.00
CA ASN A 3 17.75 -31.73 -10.76
C ASN A 3 18.39 -32.43 -9.55
N PHE A 4 18.24 -31.79 -8.39
CA PHE A 4 18.80 -32.25 -7.13
C PHE A 4 17.67 -32.43 -6.11
N TRP A 5 17.68 -33.55 -5.42
CA TRP A 5 16.62 -33.97 -4.51
C TRP A 5 17.20 -34.40 -3.17
N VAL A 6 16.42 -34.22 -2.11
CA VAL A 6 16.68 -34.79 -0.79
C VAL A 6 15.49 -35.61 -0.35
N ALA A 7 15.77 -36.74 0.27
CA ALA A 7 14.76 -37.71 0.64
C ALA A 7 14.98 -38.29 2.05
N GLY A 8 13.89 -38.53 2.77
CA GLY A 8 13.90 -39.23 4.05
C GLY A 8 13.98 -40.74 3.84
N ALA A 9 14.43 -41.45 4.86
CA ALA A 9 14.48 -42.92 4.88
C ALA A 9 14.00 -43.50 6.21
N ASP A 10 13.34 -42.70 7.05
CA ASP A 10 12.79 -43.17 8.33
C ASP A 10 11.34 -43.63 8.12
N TRP A 11 11.06 -44.90 8.40
CA TRP A 11 9.73 -45.49 8.36
C TRP A 11 9.38 -45.99 9.76
N ASP A 12 8.33 -45.43 10.37
CA ASP A 12 7.85 -45.80 11.71
C ASP A 12 8.97 -45.83 12.78
N GLY A 13 9.95 -44.93 12.67
CA GLY A 13 11.09 -44.82 13.60
C GLY A 13 12.29 -45.72 13.26
N GLU A 14 12.24 -46.43 12.14
CA GLU A 14 13.34 -47.28 11.65
C GLU A 14 14.03 -46.64 10.43
N ASP A 15 15.35 -46.47 10.52
CA ASP A 15 16.15 -45.93 9.43
C ASP A 15 16.45 -46.97 8.33
N LYS A 16 15.76 -46.85 7.19
CA LYS A 16 15.90 -47.70 6.00
C LYS A 16 17.08 -47.35 5.11
N THR A 17 17.91 -46.37 5.48
CA THR A 17 19.09 -45.97 4.68
C THR A 17 20.00 -47.15 4.31
N PRO A 18 20.37 -48.07 5.23
CA PRO A 18 21.24 -49.19 4.88
C PRO A 18 20.61 -50.12 3.84
N GLU A 19 19.32 -50.43 4.00
CA GLU A 19 18.56 -51.28 3.08
C GLU A 19 18.45 -50.64 1.68
N PHE A 20 18.19 -49.33 1.62
CA PHE A 20 18.11 -48.57 0.36
C PHE A 20 19.44 -48.57 -0.39
N ILE A 21 20.55 -48.43 0.34
CA ILE A 21 21.89 -48.50 -0.25
C ILE A 21 22.18 -49.89 -0.79
N GLU A 22 21.94 -50.94 0.01
CA GLU A 22 22.20 -52.33 -0.38
C GLU A 22 21.38 -52.75 -1.61
N LYS A 23 20.10 -52.38 -1.65
CA LYS A 23 19.19 -52.73 -2.75
C LYS A 23 19.31 -51.81 -3.97
N GLY A 24 20.07 -50.71 -3.89
CA GLY A 24 20.20 -49.75 -4.97
C GLY A 24 18.89 -49.02 -5.31
N ILE A 25 18.08 -48.73 -4.29
CA ILE A 25 16.79 -48.06 -4.46
C ILE A 25 16.61 -46.92 -3.46
N TRP A 26 15.64 -46.05 -3.74
CA TRP A 26 14.95 -45.28 -2.73
C TRP A 26 13.46 -45.55 -2.86
N GLN A 27 12.76 -45.76 -1.75
CA GLN A 27 11.31 -45.97 -1.76
C GLN A 27 10.60 -44.99 -0.82
N ASN A 28 9.48 -44.45 -1.29
CA ASN A 28 8.58 -43.65 -0.50
C ASN A 28 7.77 -44.54 0.47
N GLY A 29 7.92 -44.28 1.77
CA GLY A 29 7.20 -45.01 2.83
C GLY A 29 5.70 -44.79 2.82
N TYR A 30 5.22 -43.69 2.25
CA TYR A 30 3.79 -43.39 2.15
C TYR A 30 3.15 -44.02 0.91
N THR A 31 1.93 -44.54 1.08
CA THR A 31 1.11 -45.11 -0.01
C THR A 31 0.33 -44.06 -0.80
N ASP A 32 0.07 -42.90 -0.19
CA ASP A 32 -0.88 -41.89 -0.63
C ASP A 32 -0.27 -40.49 -0.75
N LYS A 33 0.88 -40.25 -0.10
CA LYS A 33 1.54 -38.93 -0.06
C LYS A 33 2.78 -38.88 -0.95
N TYR A 34 3.01 -37.70 -1.53
CA TYR A 34 4.20 -37.37 -2.34
C TYR A 34 4.35 -38.14 -3.66
N LEU A 35 3.35 -38.91 -4.08
CA LEU A 35 3.39 -39.74 -5.28
C LEU A 35 3.76 -38.94 -6.54
N ASP A 36 3.12 -37.79 -6.74
CA ASP A 36 3.38 -36.90 -7.87
C ASP A 36 4.82 -36.40 -7.92
N ARG A 37 5.44 -36.20 -6.75
CA ARG A 37 6.82 -35.71 -6.66
C ARG A 37 7.81 -36.80 -6.97
N VAL A 38 7.54 -38.02 -6.52
CA VAL A 38 8.36 -39.18 -6.90
C VAL A 38 8.25 -39.38 -8.41
N ASN A 39 7.04 -39.32 -8.99
CA ASN A 39 6.82 -39.43 -10.44
C ASN A 39 7.52 -38.31 -11.24
N ALA A 40 7.72 -37.12 -10.66
CA ALA A 40 8.42 -36.02 -11.32
C ALA A 40 9.94 -36.21 -11.42
N ILE A 41 10.54 -37.17 -10.70
CA ILE A 41 11.98 -37.42 -10.70
C ILE A 41 12.39 -38.17 -11.95
N GLN A 42 13.45 -37.69 -12.61
CA GLN A 42 13.92 -38.23 -13.87
C GLN A 42 15.23 -39.01 -13.70
N ALA A 43 15.48 -39.95 -14.60
CA ALA A 43 16.80 -40.60 -14.69
C ALA A 43 17.89 -39.54 -14.95
N GLY A 44 18.99 -39.64 -14.21
CA GLY A 44 20.08 -38.66 -14.19
C GLY A 44 19.96 -37.56 -13.13
N ASP A 45 18.83 -37.44 -12.43
CA ASP A 45 18.73 -36.54 -11.28
C ASP A 45 19.60 -37.03 -10.11
N ARG A 46 20.13 -36.09 -9.30
CA ARG A 46 20.87 -36.39 -8.08
C ARG A 46 19.92 -36.43 -6.88
N ILE A 47 20.12 -37.40 -5.99
CA ILE A 47 19.31 -37.58 -4.78
C ILE A 47 20.19 -37.81 -3.55
N ALA A 48 19.79 -37.27 -2.40
CA ALA A 48 20.48 -37.43 -1.13
C ALA A 48 19.53 -37.95 -0.04
N ILE A 49 19.95 -38.94 0.75
CA ILE A 49 19.21 -39.36 1.94
C ILE A 49 19.58 -38.45 3.11
N LYS A 50 18.58 -37.97 3.86
CA LYS A 50 18.75 -37.05 4.99
C LYS A 50 18.08 -37.54 6.29
N ALA A 51 18.58 -37.04 7.41
CA ALA A 51 17.94 -36.99 8.72
C ALA A 51 17.97 -35.55 9.25
N ILE A 52 16.99 -35.15 10.07
CA ILE A 52 16.84 -33.76 10.54
C ILE A 52 16.66 -33.78 12.05
N TYR A 53 17.33 -32.87 12.75
CA TYR A 53 17.22 -32.72 14.20
C TYR A 53 17.59 -31.30 14.65
N GLY A 54 17.27 -30.97 15.90
CA GLY A 54 17.74 -29.76 16.57
C GLY A 54 18.98 -30.04 17.43
N GLN A 55 19.96 -29.15 17.41
CA GLN A 55 21.16 -29.25 18.23
C GLN A 55 21.47 -27.89 18.88
N LYS A 56 21.65 -27.87 20.20
CA LYS A 56 21.93 -26.65 20.98
C LYS A 56 23.36 -26.63 21.52
N TYR A 57 23.93 -27.79 21.80
CA TYR A 57 25.25 -27.92 22.40
C TYR A 57 26.21 -28.55 21.39
N ASN A 58 27.51 -28.36 21.58
CA ASN A 58 28.56 -28.89 20.70
C ASN A 58 28.43 -28.45 19.23
N MET A 59 28.05 -27.18 19.01
CA MET A 59 27.99 -26.58 17.67
C MET A 59 29.39 -26.16 17.21
N PRO A 60 29.70 -26.21 15.90
CA PRO A 60 30.99 -25.78 15.37
C PRO A 60 31.16 -24.25 15.30
N PHE A 61 30.17 -23.49 15.75
CA PHE A 61 30.18 -22.02 15.85
C PHE A 61 29.42 -21.59 17.12
N ASN A 62 29.63 -20.35 17.56
CA ASN A 62 28.91 -19.82 18.71
C ASN A 62 27.44 -19.53 18.37
N ASN A 63 26.54 -20.39 18.83
CA ASN A 63 25.09 -20.21 18.67
C ASN A 63 24.47 -19.40 19.82
N TYR A 64 25.28 -18.87 20.75
CA TYR A 64 24.85 -18.06 21.90
C TYR A 64 23.71 -18.71 22.71
N GLY A 65 23.76 -20.03 22.87
CA GLY A 65 22.77 -20.80 23.62
C GLY A 65 21.43 -21.01 22.91
N CYS A 66 21.31 -20.68 21.62
CA CYS A 66 20.12 -20.91 20.81
C CYS A 66 20.10 -22.31 20.18
N LEU A 67 18.91 -22.92 20.04
CA LEU A 67 18.77 -24.20 19.32
C LEU A 67 18.98 -23.99 17.80
N VAL A 68 19.75 -24.87 17.17
CA VAL A 68 20.07 -24.83 15.73
C VAL A 68 19.45 -26.02 15.01
N SER A 69 18.79 -25.78 13.88
CA SER A 69 18.25 -26.86 13.03
C SER A 69 19.36 -27.44 12.16
N CYS A 70 19.48 -28.76 12.15
CA CYS A 70 20.54 -29.50 11.48
C CYS A 70 19.94 -30.52 10.51
N MET A 71 20.49 -30.61 9.30
CA MET A 71 20.22 -31.67 8.34
C MET A 71 21.47 -32.49 8.13
N LYS A 72 21.42 -33.74 8.55
CA LYS A 72 22.47 -34.73 8.37
C LYS A 72 22.22 -35.49 7.08
N VAL A 73 23.13 -35.37 6.13
CA VAL A 73 23.13 -36.16 4.90
C VAL A 73 23.79 -37.50 5.20
N LYS A 74 23.12 -38.60 4.82
CA LYS A 74 23.52 -39.98 5.12
C LYS A 74 24.01 -40.73 3.89
N ALA A 75 23.50 -40.38 2.71
CA ALA A 75 23.93 -40.95 1.44
C ALA A 75 23.63 -39.99 0.29
N ILE A 76 24.35 -40.10 -0.82
CA ILE A 76 24.08 -39.40 -2.07
C ILE A 76 24.18 -40.37 -3.24
N GLY A 77 23.42 -40.12 -4.30
CA GLY A 77 23.39 -40.99 -5.47
C GLY A 77 22.79 -40.32 -6.70
N THR A 78 22.78 -41.07 -7.80
CA THR A 78 22.18 -40.67 -9.08
C THR A 78 21.03 -41.60 -9.41
N VAL A 79 19.87 -41.05 -9.74
CA VAL A 79 18.68 -41.83 -10.11
C VAL A 79 18.93 -42.51 -11.45
N LYS A 80 18.94 -43.85 -11.48
CA LYS A 80 19.06 -44.64 -12.72
C LYS A 80 17.73 -44.69 -13.46
N LYS A 81 16.64 -44.90 -12.72
CA LYS A 81 15.32 -45.13 -13.30
C LYS A 81 14.22 -44.82 -12.28
N ASN A 82 13.12 -44.27 -12.77
CA ASN A 82 11.87 -44.14 -12.03
C ASN A 82 10.92 -45.26 -12.46
N LEU A 83 10.35 -46.00 -11.52
CA LEU A 83 9.40 -47.08 -11.83
C LEU A 83 8.00 -46.55 -12.20
N ASN A 84 7.74 -45.25 -12.03
CA ASN A 84 6.46 -44.58 -12.29
C ASN A 84 5.28 -45.18 -11.52
N ASP A 85 5.57 -45.83 -10.38
CA ASP A 85 4.58 -46.33 -9.42
C ASP A 85 4.26 -45.27 -8.34
N GLY A 86 4.80 -44.05 -8.48
CA GLY A 86 4.71 -42.98 -7.47
C GLY A 86 5.56 -43.21 -6.22
N ARG A 87 6.39 -44.26 -6.17
CA ARG A 87 7.01 -44.68 -4.91
C ARG A 87 8.47 -45.06 -5.01
N THR A 88 8.88 -45.72 -6.09
CA THR A 88 10.16 -46.43 -6.13
C THR A 88 11.08 -45.85 -7.20
N LEU A 89 12.29 -45.52 -6.77
CA LEU A 89 13.38 -45.06 -7.62
C LEU A 89 14.52 -46.08 -7.56
N GLU A 90 15.06 -46.47 -8.70
CA GLU A 90 16.35 -47.15 -8.78
C GLU A 90 17.46 -46.10 -8.71
N VAL A 91 18.37 -46.23 -7.75
CA VAL A 91 19.40 -45.23 -7.44
C VAL A 91 20.77 -45.87 -7.39
N GLU A 92 21.72 -45.26 -8.12
CA GLU A 92 23.14 -45.53 -7.97
C GLU A 92 23.69 -44.75 -6.78
N TRP A 93 23.78 -45.39 -5.63
CA TRP A 93 24.39 -44.78 -4.44
C TRP A 93 25.92 -44.74 -4.55
N GLU A 94 26.52 -43.64 -4.08
CA GLU A 94 27.97 -43.49 -4.03
C GLU A 94 28.57 -44.39 -2.93
N GLN A 95 29.56 -45.20 -3.30
CA GLN A 95 30.14 -46.25 -2.43
C GLN A 95 31.02 -45.71 -1.28
N GLN A 96 31.40 -44.43 -1.30
CA GLN A 96 32.34 -43.82 -0.34
C GLN A 96 31.83 -42.47 0.16
N PHE A 97 30.69 -42.46 0.85
CA PHE A 97 30.15 -41.24 1.48
C PHE A 97 30.54 -41.18 2.96
N GLU A 98 31.76 -40.71 3.26
CA GLU A 98 32.19 -40.39 4.63
C GLU A 98 33.09 -39.14 4.69
N PRO A 99 32.98 -38.30 5.74
CA PRO A 99 32.06 -38.41 6.87
C PRO A 99 30.67 -37.82 6.58
N GLU A 100 29.68 -38.21 7.40
CA GLU A 100 28.32 -37.67 7.38
C GLU A 100 28.35 -36.14 7.43
N LYS A 101 27.78 -35.49 6.41
CA LYS A 101 27.76 -34.03 6.32
C LYS A 101 26.57 -33.47 7.08
N ILE A 102 26.82 -32.56 8.02
CA ILE A 102 25.77 -31.79 8.70
C ILE A 102 25.68 -30.41 8.04
N ILE A 103 24.48 -30.08 7.59
CA ILE A 103 24.15 -28.75 7.07
C ILE A 103 23.29 -28.05 8.10
N TYR A 104 23.68 -26.84 8.47
CA TYR A 104 22.97 -26.04 9.46
C TYR A 104 21.93 -25.14 8.77
N PHE A 105 20.79 -24.92 9.43
CA PHE A 105 19.61 -24.16 8.98
C PHE A 105 18.83 -24.70 7.78
N TYR A 106 19.48 -25.22 6.74
CA TYR A 106 18.80 -25.64 5.51
C TYR A 106 18.23 -27.05 5.62
N THR A 107 17.16 -27.19 6.42
CA THR A 107 16.48 -28.47 6.61
C THR A 107 15.30 -28.59 5.65
N TYR A 108 15.27 -29.60 4.78
CA TYR A 108 14.14 -29.89 3.90
C TYR A 108 13.29 -30.95 4.53
N ARG A 109 12.09 -30.66 5.04
CA ARG A 109 11.43 -31.62 5.94
C ARG A 109 10.53 -32.65 5.29
N GLN A 110 9.99 -32.37 4.11
CA GLN A 110 9.17 -33.37 3.42
C GLN A 110 10.01 -34.61 3.09
N THR A 111 9.34 -35.76 3.02
CA THR A 111 9.98 -37.06 2.74
C THR A 111 10.72 -37.03 1.41
N ILE A 112 10.27 -36.22 0.45
CA ILE A 112 11.01 -35.98 -0.78
C ILE A 112 10.78 -34.55 -1.29
N THR A 113 11.87 -33.81 -1.49
CA THR A 113 11.85 -32.41 -1.96
C THR A 113 12.95 -32.14 -2.98
N ARG A 114 12.63 -31.32 -3.99
CA ARG A 114 13.59 -30.76 -4.94
C ARG A 114 14.33 -29.57 -4.33
N ILE A 115 15.66 -29.63 -4.34
CA ILE A 115 16.55 -28.57 -3.88
C ILE A 115 16.65 -27.52 -4.98
N LYS A 116 16.22 -26.28 -4.70
CA LYS A 116 16.32 -25.15 -5.64
C LYS A 116 17.58 -24.30 -5.43
N ARG A 117 18.07 -24.25 -4.20
CA ARG A 117 19.20 -23.43 -3.77
C ARG A 117 20.54 -24.03 -4.18
N LYS A 118 21.31 -23.26 -4.97
CA LYS A 118 22.58 -23.71 -5.54
C LYS A 118 23.65 -23.94 -4.47
N ASP A 119 23.74 -23.06 -3.48
CA ASP A 119 24.66 -23.20 -2.34
C ASP A 119 24.42 -24.49 -1.54
N VAL A 120 23.16 -24.88 -1.35
CA VAL A 120 22.82 -26.14 -0.67
C VAL A 120 23.13 -27.35 -1.55
N GLN A 121 22.86 -27.28 -2.86
CA GLN A 121 23.27 -28.31 -3.82
C GLN A 121 24.79 -28.52 -3.76
N ASP A 122 25.56 -27.43 -3.74
CA ASP A 122 27.01 -27.44 -3.73
C ASP A 122 27.59 -28.01 -2.42
N CYS A 123 26.95 -27.74 -1.28
CA CYS A 123 27.33 -28.34 0.01
C CYS A 123 27.10 -29.86 0.03
N ILE A 124 25.94 -30.31 -0.47
CA ILE A 124 25.56 -31.73 -0.45
C ILE A 124 26.40 -32.51 -1.46
N PHE A 125 26.35 -32.10 -2.74
CA PHE A 125 26.80 -32.91 -3.88
C PHE A 125 28.17 -32.50 -4.45
N SER A 126 28.66 -31.29 -4.15
CA SER A 126 29.89 -30.72 -4.75
C SER A 126 31.03 -30.52 -3.75
N GLY A 127 30.91 -31.00 -2.51
CA GLY A 127 32.00 -30.97 -1.51
C GLY A 127 32.28 -29.62 -0.86
N HIS A 128 31.46 -28.59 -1.10
CA HIS A 128 31.65 -27.27 -0.50
C HIS A 128 31.33 -27.31 1.00
N THR A 129 32.10 -26.58 1.81
CA THR A 129 31.81 -26.39 3.24
C THR A 129 30.93 -25.15 3.43
N GLN A 130 29.92 -25.26 4.29
CA GLN A 130 29.06 -24.13 4.64
C GLN A 130 29.88 -23.05 5.38
N ASP A 131 29.71 -21.77 5.02
CA ASP A 131 30.34 -20.67 5.76
C ASP A 131 29.65 -20.50 7.12
N LEU A 132 30.36 -20.87 8.18
CA LEU A 132 29.86 -20.80 9.55
C LEU A 132 29.97 -19.39 10.15
N THR A 133 30.76 -18.49 9.56
CA THR A 133 30.96 -17.12 10.05
C THR A 133 29.69 -16.30 9.94
N GLU A 134 28.98 -16.48 8.82
CA GLU A 134 27.68 -15.85 8.59
C GLU A 134 26.65 -16.35 9.63
N LEU A 135 26.65 -17.66 9.91
CA LEU A 135 25.77 -18.28 10.90
C LEU A 135 26.10 -17.84 12.35
N GLU A 136 27.36 -17.67 12.69
CA GLU A 136 27.76 -17.19 14.01
C GLU A 136 27.32 -15.73 14.23
N ASN A 137 27.59 -14.87 13.27
CA ASN A 137 27.17 -13.46 13.30
C ASN A 137 25.65 -13.33 13.35
N LEU A 138 24.93 -14.22 12.64
CA LEU A 138 23.48 -14.36 12.69
C LEU A 138 23.04 -14.64 14.15
N TYR A 139 23.51 -15.71 14.77
CA TYR A 139 23.12 -16.03 16.15
C TYR A 139 23.57 -15.00 17.20
N LYS A 140 24.68 -14.29 16.96
CA LYS A 140 25.13 -13.17 17.80
C LYS A 140 24.08 -12.07 17.89
N LYS A 141 23.61 -11.57 16.73
CA LYS A 141 22.54 -10.55 16.67
C LYS A 141 21.28 -11.00 17.40
N ARG A 142 20.93 -12.30 17.31
CA ARG A 142 19.78 -12.89 18.01
C ARG A 142 19.95 -12.90 19.52
N SER A 143 21.15 -13.18 20.02
CA SER A 143 21.43 -13.16 21.45
C SER A 143 21.46 -11.75 22.01
N GLU A 144 21.92 -10.77 21.24
CA GLU A 144 21.96 -9.36 21.63
C GLU A 144 20.55 -8.76 21.73
N SER A 145 19.64 -9.13 20.82
CA SER A 145 18.23 -8.70 20.86
C SER A 145 17.41 -9.31 22.02
N ARG A 146 17.87 -10.41 22.63
CA ARG A 146 17.19 -11.11 23.74
C ARG A 146 17.36 -10.50 25.12
N LYS A 147 18.39 -9.66 25.35
CA LYS A 147 18.74 -9.22 26.72
C LYS A 147 17.70 -8.31 27.39
N GLU A 148 16.76 -7.73 26.65
CA GLU A 148 15.68 -6.87 27.20
C GLU A 148 14.25 -7.28 26.81
N LYS A 149 14.04 -8.29 25.93
CA LYS A 149 12.74 -8.50 25.22
C LYS A 149 11.96 -9.80 25.55
N LEU A 150 12.23 -10.49 26.67
CA LEU A 150 11.49 -11.73 27.06
C LEU A 150 11.04 -11.76 28.53
N THR A 151 10.84 -10.59 29.14
CA THR A 151 10.19 -10.49 30.45
C THR A 151 8.74 -10.99 30.36
N ASP A 152 8.18 -11.49 31.47
CA ASP A 152 6.78 -11.94 31.51
C ASP A 152 5.83 -10.85 31.01
N GLU A 153 6.05 -9.60 31.44
CA GLU A 153 5.23 -8.45 31.03
C GLU A 153 5.34 -8.16 29.54
N PHE A 154 6.54 -8.27 28.96
CA PHE A 154 6.72 -8.07 27.53
C PHE A 154 5.96 -9.13 26.73
N ILE A 155 6.12 -10.42 27.06
CA ILE A 155 5.44 -11.52 26.36
C ILE A 155 3.93 -11.35 26.44
N LEU A 156 3.38 -11.05 27.63
CA LEU A 156 1.94 -10.87 27.82
C LEU A 156 1.41 -9.65 27.06
N LYS A 157 2.22 -8.59 26.90
CA LYS A 157 1.84 -7.42 26.10
C LYS A 157 1.59 -7.85 24.66
N GLN A 158 2.46 -8.66 24.05
CA GLN A 158 2.42 -9.03 22.63
C GLN A 158 1.17 -9.84 22.18
N PHE A 159 0.32 -10.26 23.12
CA PHE A 159 -0.89 -11.02 22.87
C PHE A 159 -2.14 -10.28 23.38
N LYS A 160 -2.03 -9.02 23.83
CA LYS A 160 -3.16 -8.28 24.47
C LYS A 160 -4.39 -8.13 23.57
N ASN A 161 -4.18 -8.15 22.25
CA ASN A 161 -5.21 -7.99 21.23
C ASN A 161 -5.81 -9.33 20.75
N VAL A 162 -5.35 -10.47 21.29
CA VAL A 162 -5.92 -11.78 20.96
C VAL A 162 -7.22 -11.97 21.73
N PRO A 163 -8.33 -12.35 21.07
CA PRO A 163 -9.61 -12.60 21.74
C PRO A 163 -9.47 -13.57 22.91
N ASN A 164 -10.16 -13.29 24.01
CA ASN A 164 -10.16 -14.04 25.27
C ASN A 164 -8.79 -14.14 26.00
N PHE A 165 -7.69 -13.61 25.44
CA PHE A 165 -6.36 -13.67 26.08
C PHE A 165 -6.28 -12.92 27.41
N ASN A 166 -7.07 -11.86 27.59
CA ASN A 166 -7.06 -11.06 28.83
C ASN A 166 -7.44 -11.87 30.09
N HIS A 167 -8.14 -13.01 29.94
CA HIS A 167 -8.51 -13.88 31.05
C HIS A 167 -7.33 -14.75 31.57
N ILE A 168 -6.28 -14.99 30.75
CA ILE A 168 -5.08 -15.72 31.19
C ILE A 168 -4.31 -14.99 32.30
N LYS A 169 -4.48 -13.66 32.38
CA LYS A 169 -3.85 -12.83 33.43
C LYS A 169 -4.34 -13.18 34.84
N GLN A 170 -5.50 -13.81 34.96
CA GLN A 170 -6.16 -14.12 36.23
C GLN A 170 -5.89 -15.56 36.71
N ASN A 171 -5.48 -16.48 35.83
CA ASN A 171 -5.17 -17.87 36.19
C ASN A 171 -3.64 -18.11 36.20
N THR A 172 -3.06 -18.21 37.40
CA THR A 172 -1.59 -18.29 37.61
C THR A 172 -0.95 -19.53 36.96
N GLU A 173 -1.65 -20.66 36.92
CA GLU A 173 -1.11 -21.91 36.37
C GLU A 173 -1.07 -21.86 34.84
N HIS A 174 -2.17 -21.46 34.20
CA HIS A 174 -2.26 -21.31 32.75
C HIS A 174 -1.30 -20.23 32.23
N ARG A 175 -1.18 -19.11 32.95
CA ARG A 175 -0.22 -18.05 32.65
C ARG A 175 1.22 -18.58 32.62
N LYS A 176 1.60 -19.40 33.61
CA LYS A 176 2.95 -19.97 33.69
C LYS A 176 3.25 -20.87 32.49
N LEU A 177 2.34 -21.79 32.17
CA LEU A 177 2.50 -22.71 31.05
C LEU A 177 2.54 -21.98 29.69
N PHE A 178 1.71 -20.95 29.51
CA PHE A 178 1.74 -20.10 28.30
C PHE A 178 3.08 -19.35 28.15
N LEU A 179 3.57 -18.72 29.23
CA LEU A 179 4.85 -18.00 29.21
C LEU A 179 6.02 -18.92 28.89
N GLU A 180 5.98 -20.15 29.41
CA GLU A 180 6.98 -21.17 29.14
C GLU A 180 6.97 -21.63 27.68
N LEU A 181 5.78 -21.85 27.11
CA LEU A 181 5.62 -22.15 25.69
C LEU A 181 6.09 -20.98 24.81
N ALA A 182 5.71 -19.75 25.13
CA ALA A 182 6.07 -18.56 24.36
C ALA A 182 7.59 -18.30 24.33
N ARG A 183 8.27 -18.52 25.46
CA ARG A 183 9.74 -18.51 25.52
C ARG A 183 10.33 -19.59 24.65
N TYR A 184 9.85 -20.83 24.78
CA TYR A 184 10.35 -21.95 23.97
C TYR A 184 10.22 -21.65 22.47
N ILE A 185 9.07 -21.16 22.01
CA ILE A 185 8.84 -20.84 20.59
C ILE A 185 9.80 -19.74 20.11
N HIS A 186 10.01 -18.66 20.86
CA HIS A 186 11.00 -17.63 20.52
C HIS A 186 12.45 -18.05 20.72
N GLU A 187 12.67 -19.12 21.48
CA GLU A 187 13.93 -19.82 21.55
C GLU A 187 14.29 -20.55 20.25
N THR A 188 13.29 -20.84 19.42
CA THR A 188 13.37 -21.49 18.11
C THR A 188 13.13 -20.52 16.93
N PRO A 189 13.49 -20.86 15.68
CA PRO A 189 13.22 -20.03 14.50
C PRO A 189 11.74 -20.08 14.05
N MET A 190 10.80 -19.85 14.97
CA MET A 190 9.36 -19.85 14.70
C MET A 190 8.72 -18.47 14.87
N ASP A 191 7.67 -18.23 14.10
CA ASP A 191 6.83 -17.03 14.09
C ASP A 191 5.47 -17.32 14.72
N TRP A 192 4.80 -16.28 15.22
CA TRP A 192 3.39 -16.31 15.59
C TRP A 192 2.53 -15.53 14.60
N TRP A 193 1.32 -16.02 14.32
CA TRP A 193 0.30 -15.28 13.58
C TRP A 193 -1.11 -15.71 14.01
N VAL A 194 -2.10 -14.87 13.75
CA VAL A 194 -3.50 -15.21 14.04
C VAL A 194 -4.12 -15.81 12.77
N ALA A 195 -4.96 -16.83 12.87
CA ALA A 195 -5.70 -17.31 11.69
C ALA A 195 -7.00 -16.53 11.51
N PRO A 196 -7.44 -16.20 10.29
CA PRO A 196 -8.75 -15.60 10.07
C PRO A 196 -9.85 -16.64 10.33
N SER A 197 -10.45 -16.62 11.52
CA SER A 197 -11.65 -17.41 11.87
C SER A 197 -12.50 -16.66 12.91
N GLU A 198 -13.75 -17.11 13.12
CA GLU A 198 -14.68 -16.52 14.12
C GLU A 198 -14.17 -16.61 15.57
N ARG A 199 -13.30 -17.59 15.85
CA ARG A 199 -12.54 -17.74 17.12
C ARG A 199 -11.07 -17.91 16.76
N PRO A 200 -10.35 -16.83 16.45
CA PRO A 200 -9.11 -16.92 15.72
C PRO A 200 -8.00 -17.50 16.61
N PRO A 201 -7.55 -18.75 16.40
CA PRO A 201 -6.50 -19.31 17.22
C PRO A 201 -5.16 -18.66 16.84
N VAL A 202 -4.27 -18.53 17.82
CA VAL A 202 -2.91 -18.06 17.57
C VAL A 202 -2.08 -19.24 17.10
N ARG A 203 -1.62 -19.17 15.87
CA ARG A 203 -0.79 -20.19 15.22
C ARG A 203 0.69 -19.87 15.44
N PHE A 204 1.52 -20.90 15.56
CA PHE A 204 2.97 -20.76 15.51
C PHE A 204 3.62 -21.78 14.57
N GLY A 205 4.69 -21.36 13.90
CA GLY A 205 5.36 -22.13 12.83
C GLY A 205 6.25 -21.26 11.94
N THR A 206 6.48 -21.66 10.68
CA THR A 206 7.28 -20.88 9.71
C THR A 206 6.48 -20.47 8.48
N ASN A 207 6.57 -19.20 8.08
CA ASN A 207 5.77 -18.62 7.00
C ASN A 207 6.66 -18.10 5.84
N ASN A 208 6.34 -18.40 4.57
CA ASN A 208 6.90 -17.67 3.41
C ASN A 208 5.88 -16.67 2.91
N LYS A 209 6.27 -15.39 2.88
CA LYS A 209 5.65 -14.40 2.00
C LYS A 209 6.43 -14.40 0.68
N PHE A 210 5.82 -14.87 -0.41
CA PHE A 210 6.26 -14.59 -1.78
C PHE A 210 5.07 -13.94 -2.49
N ASN A 211 5.27 -12.74 -3.05
CA ASN A 211 4.25 -11.99 -3.82
C ASN A 211 2.89 -11.77 -3.13
N GLY A 212 2.89 -11.23 -1.91
CA GLY A 212 1.67 -10.65 -1.31
C GLY A 212 0.53 -11.62 -1.01
N ARG A 213 0.72 -12.94 -1.14
CA ARG A 213 -0.24 -13.96 -0.68
C ARG A 213 0.35 -14.75 0.48
N ASN A 214 -0.43 -14.91 1.55
CA ASN A 214 -0.10 -15.80 2.66
C ASN A 214 -0.30 -17.25 2.21
N SER A 215 0.75 -17.89 1.68
CA SER A 215 0.80 -19.35 1.59
C SER A 215 1.52 -19.86 2.83
N THR A 216 0.78 -20.41 3.80
CA THR A 216 1.37 -21.08 4.96
C THR A 216 2.31 -22.18 4.48
N VAL A 217 3.62 -22.03 4.73
CA VAL A 217 4.61 -23.00 4.28
C VAL A 217 4.61 -24.20 5.20
N SER A 218 4.62 -23.97 6.51
CA SER A 218 4.39 -25.03 7.49
C SER A 218 4.07 -24.50 8.88
N TYR A 219 2.95 -24.95 9.43
CA TYR A 219 2.46 -24.60 10.76
C TYR A 219 2.70 -25.75 11.75
N VAL A 220 3.16 -25.41 12.96
CA VAL A 220 3.57 -26.37 14.00
C VAL A 220 2.38 -26.76 14.86
N ALA A 221 1.75 -25.79 15.53
CA ALA A 221 0.53 -25.95 16.30
C ALA A 221 -0.12 -24.59 16.58
N ALA A 222 -1.37 -24.60 17.04
CA ALA A 222 -2.15 -23.42 17.37
C ALA A 222 -2.56 -23.48 18.82
N VAL A 223 -2.83 -22.31 19.37
CA VAL A 223 -3.41 -22.15 20.69
C VAL A 223 -4.70 -21.35 20.58
N GLY A 224 -5.74 -21.86 21.20
CA GLY A 224 -7.00 -21.18 21.42
C GLY A 224 -7.14 -20.77 22.88
N PHE A 225 -8.03 -19.81 23.11
CA PHE A 225 -8.41 -19.36 24.45
C PHE A 225 -9.93 -19.46 24.58
N ASP A 226 -10.38 -20.24 25.55
CA ASP A 226 -11.80 -20.34 25.90
C ASP A 226 -12.28 -19.07 26.62
N GLN A 227 -13.60 -18.92 26.74
CA GLN A 227 -14.22 -17.74 27.38
C GLN A 227 -13.80 -17.55 28.84
N ASP A 228 -13.38 -18.62 29.52
CA ASP A 228 -12.89 -18.63 30.89
C ASP A 228 -11.37 -18.38 30.99
N GLY A 229 -10.68 -18.17 29.85
CA GLY A 229 -9.23 -17.99 29.79
C GLY A 229 -8.43 -19.30 29.85
N THR A 230 -9.09 -20.45 29.75
CA THR A 230 -8.40 -21.73 29.59
C THR A 230 -7.71 -21.78 28.23
N PHE A 231 -6.41 -22.05 28.24
CA PHE A 231 -5.60 -22.17 27.04
C PHE A 231 -5.56 -23.63 26.58
N TYR A 232 -5.85 -23.86 25.31
CA TYR A 232 -5.95 -25.19 24.71
C TYR A 232 -5.33 -25.20 23.33
N ILE A 233 -5.10 -26.40 22.80
CA ILE A 233 -4.60 -26.63 21.45
C ILE A 233 -5.77 -27.16 20.63
N PRO A 234 -6.24 -26.42 19.59
CA PRO A 234 -7.28 -26.90 18.69
C PRO A 234 -6.76 -28.09 17.89
N ASN A 235 -7.55 -29.15 17.75
CA ASN A 235 -7.18 -30.30 16.95
C ASN A 235 -7.23 -29.96 15.45
N GLU A 236 -6.10 -30.01 14.76
CA GLU A 236 -6.03 -29.97 13.29
C GLU A 236 -5.32 -31.21 12.69
N ASN A 237 -4.86 -32.17 13.50
CA ASN A 237 -4.18 -33.41 13.07
C ASN A 237 -4.63 -34.61 13.91
N GLU A 238 -5.41 -35.51 13.31
CA GLU A 238 -6.19 -36.57 13.99
C GLU A 238 -5.43 -37.73 14.68
N SER A 239 -4.09 -37.69 14.88
CA SER A 239 -3.35 -38.94 15.23
C SER A 239 -2.36 -38.93 16.40
N GLU A 240 -2.02 -37.81 17.04
CA GLU A 240 -0.90 -37.77 18.01
C GLU A 240 -1.29 -37.44 19.46
N PHE A 241 -2.55 -37.12 19.76
CA PHE A 241 -2.96 -36.61 21.08
C PHE A 241 -4.26 -37.28 21.54
N SER A 242 -4.40 -37.56 22.85
CA SER A 242 -5.67 -37.98 23.45
C SER A 242 -6.63 -36.78 23.54
N ILE A 243 -7.86 -36.95 23.04
CA ILE A 243 -8.82 -35.87 22.80
C ILE A 243 -9.98 -35.94 23.81
N ASP A 244 -10.56 -34.79 24.17
CA ASP A 244 -11.87 -34.71 24.83
C ASP A 244 -13.05 -34.75 23.84
N GLU A 245 -14.29 -34.75 24.34
CA GLU A 245 -15.51 -34.84 23.52
C GLU A 245 -15.73 -33.65 22.57
N LEU A 246 -14.96 -32.57 22.71
CA LEU A 246 -15.10 -31.32 21.93
C LEU A 246 -14.00 -31.14 20.87
N GLY A 247 -13.10 -32.11 20.70
CA GLY A 247 -12.00 -31.98 19.75
C GLY A 247 -10.88 -31.06 20.25
N THR A 248 -10.79 -30.81 21.55
CA THR A 248 -9.81 -29.91 22.15
C THR A 248 -8.83 -30.66 23.06
N ILE A 249 -7.61 -30.14 23.17
CA ILE A 249 -6.59 -30.67 24.08
C ILE A 249 -6.18 -29.55 25.03
N ARG A 250 -6.53 -29.68 26.31
CA ARG A 250 -6.08 -28.74 27.35
C ARG A 250 -4.58 -28.88 27.56
N LEU A 251 -3.85 -27.76 27.55
CA LEU A 251 -2.40 -27.77 27.66
C LEU A 251 -2.00 -27.95 29.14
N THR A 252 -1.41 -29.11 29.44
CA THR A 252 -0.84 -29.46 30.74
C THR A 252 0.69 -29.41 30.70
N ALA A 253 1.36 -29.44 31.86
CA ALA A 253 2.82 -29.51 31.91
C ALA A 253 3.39 -30.73 31.12
N SER A 254 2.73 -31.88 31.22
CA SER A 254 3.09 -33.08 30.45
C SER A 254 2.97 -32.85 28.94
N LYS A 255 1.88 -32.22 28.50
CA LYS A 255 1.63 -31.94 27.07
C LYS A 255 2.58 -30.87 26.51
N LEU A 256 3.00 -29.92 27.35
CA LEU A 256 4.02 -28.93 27.01
C LEU A 256 5.39 -29.56 26.80
N GLU A 257 5.79 -30.50 27.66
CA GLU A 257 7.03 -31.26 27.46
C GLU A 257 6.97 -32.11 26.19
N GLU A 258 5.81 -32.71 25.88
CA GLU A 258 5.61 -33.41 24.62
C GLU A 258 5.77 -32.48 23.41
N LEU A 259 5.19 -31.27 23.42
CA LEU A 259 5.38 -30.25 22.36
C LEU A 259 6.81 -29.75 22.23
N LYS A 260 7.56 -29.66 23.34
CA LYS A 260 8.98 -29.33 23.32
C LYS A 260 9.82 -30.48 22.74
N SER A 261 9.37 -31.72 22.94
CA SER A 261 10.00 -32.92 22.41
C SER A 261 9.63 -33.21 20.95
N MET A 262 8.50 -32.68 20.47
CA MET A 262 8.11 -32.74 19.06
C MET A 262 9.19 -32.07 18.23
N SER A 263 9.95 -32.90 17.52
CA SER A 263 11.10 -32.47 16.74
C SER A 263 10.68 -31.36 15.78
N LEU A 264 11.47 -30.29 15.74
CA LEU A 264 11.39 -29.21 14.76
C LEU A 264 11.50 -29.83 13.35
N ASN A 265 10.39 -30.37 12.83
CA ASN A 265 10.33 -31.18 11.61
C ASN A 265 9.35 -30.58 10.54
N LYS A 266 8.95 -29.31 10.67
CA LYS A 266 8.30 -28.40 9.65
C LYS A 266 8.96 -27.00 9.33
N MET A 267 9.93 -26.88 8.43
CA MET A 267 10.76 -25.72 8.04
C MET A 267 11.22 -26.04 6.62
N GLU A 268 10.78 -25.25 5.66
CA GLU A 268 11.45 -25.09 4.38
C GLU A 268 11.42 -23.58 4.17
N THR A 269 12.55 -22.87 4.26
CA THR A 269 12.55 -21.43 4.01
C THR A 269 13.79 -21.01 3.21
N ASP A 270 13.58 -20.15 2.21
CA ASP A 270 14.61 -19.39 1.50
C ASP A 270 14.74 -17.96 2.09
N ARG A 271 14.22 -17.73 3.32
CA ARG A 271 14.10 -16.41 3.97
C ARG A 271 15.10 -16.21 5.10
N ASP A 272 15.45 -14.94 5.34
CA ASP A 272 16.11 -14.47 6.56
C ASP A 272 15.19 -14.71 7.78
N PRO A 273 15.61 -15.51 8.78
CA PRO A 273 14.79 -15.90 9.93
C PRO A 273 14.67 -14.83 11.04
N PHE A 274 15.03 -13.57 10.78
CA PHE A 274 15.00 -12.50 11.80
C PHE A 274 13.72 -11.68 11.92
N VAL A 275 12.71 -11.90 11.09
CA VAL A 275 11.41 -11.25 11.28
C VAL A 275 10.50 -12.14 12.13
N GLY A 276 10.87 -12.34 13.40
CA GLY A 276 10.02 -13.04 14.36
C GLY A 276 8.73 -12.25 14.57
N TYR A 277 7.62 -12.69 13.99
CA TYR A 277 6.34 -11.97 14.13
C TYR A 277 5.66 -12.34 15.46
N TRP A 278 5.18 -11.33 16.18
CA TRP A 278 4.23 -11.49 17.30
C TRP A 278 2.78 -11.39 16.78
N PRO A 279 1.78 -11.91 17.49
CA PRO A 279 0.37 -11.75 17.10
C PRO A 279 -0.07 -10.28 17.05
N GLU A 280 0.52 -9.40 17.87
CA GLU A 280 0.30 -7.95 17.74
C GLU A 280 0.76 -7.37 16.40
N ASN A 281 1.72 -8.03 15.75
CA ASN A 281 2.15 -7.65 14.42
C ASN A 281 1.15 -8.13 13.36
N TYR A 282 0.19 -9.00 13.69
CA TYR A 282 -0.78 -9.55 12.73
C TYR A 282 -1.76 -8.49 12.18
N ASN A 283 -2.13 -7.50 12.99
CA ASN A 283 -2.91 -6.35 12.52
C ASN A 283 -2.01 -5.20 12.03
N ASN A 284 -0.68 -5.37 12.07
CA ASN A 284 0.32 -4.34 11.83
C ASN A 284 1.45 -4.83 10.89
N ILE A 285 1.13 -5.64 9.86
CA ILE A 285 2.13 -5.99 8.83
C ILE A 285 2.15 -4.96 7.68
N ASP A 286 2.31 -3.69 8.07
CA ASP A 286 3.05 -2.67 7.32
C ASP A 286 4.01 -1.87 8.24
N ILE A 287 4.20 -2.30 9.50
CA ILE A 287 5.18 -1.69 10.40
C ILE A 287 6.24 -2.75 10.71
N ILE A 288 7.21 -2.88 9.81
CA ILE A 288 8.56 -3.18 10.27
C ILE A 288 8.90 -2.00 11.17
N GLU A 289 9.04 -2.24 12.48
CA GLU A 289 9.82 -1.38 13.36
C GLU A 289 11.19 -1.25 12.71
N THR A 290 11.30 -0.21 11.93
CA THR A 290 12.53 0.51 11.78
C THR A 290 13.01 0.80 13.20
N ASN A 291 14.13 0.19 13.57
CA ASN A 291 15.15 0.95 14.27
C ASN A 291 15.58 2.09 13.32
N MET A 292 14.67 3.02 13.03
CA MET A 292 15.00 4.28 12.43
C MET A 292 15.28 5.19 13.62
N ASN A 293 16.55 5.55 13.71
CA ASN A 293 16.88 6.84 14.24
C ASN A 293 15.86 7.87 13.68
N PRO A 294 15.37 8.82 14.48
CA PRO A 294 14.49 9.91 14.02
C PRO A 294 15.02 10.72 12.82
N SER A 295 16.22 10.41 12.33
CA SER A 295 16.93 11.02 11.22
C SER A 295 16.72 10.36 9.85
N GLU A 296 16.12 9.16 9.73
CA GLU A 296 15.94 8.50 8.42
C GLU A 296 14.58 8.84 7.78
N GLN A 297 14.62 9.50 6.61
CA GLN A 297 13.45 9.87 5.81
C GLN A 297 12.77 8.61 5.24
N ILE A 298 11.43 8.56 5.31
CA ILE A 298 10.66 7.57 4.56
C ILE A 298 10.77 7.96 3.08
N LYS A 299 11.48 7.15 2.28
CA LYS A 299 11.67 7.42 0.85
C LYS A 299 10.34 7.19 0.10
N GLN A 300 9.57 8.26 -0.05
CA GLN A 300 8.28 8.29 -0.73
C GLN A 300 8.48 8.61 -2.22
N PRO A 301 7.72 8.00 -3.16
CA PRO A 301 7.79 8.37 -4.57
C PRO A 301 7.34 9.82 -4.79
N LEU A 302 8.10 10.56 -5.62
CA LEU A 302 7.85 11.97 -5.93
C LEU A 302 6.55 12.17 -6.71
N ASN A 303 6.23 11.25 -7.61
CA ASN A 303 5.02 11.27 -8.42
C ASN A 303 4.18 10.02 -8.18
N ARG A 304 2.90 10.21 -7.84
CA ARG A 304 1.95 9.09 -7.68
C ARG A 304 0.58 9.42 -8.25
N ILE A 305 -0.13 8.38 -8.69
CA ILE A 305 -1.53 8.46 -9.12
C ILE A 305 -2.35 7.46 -8.31
N LEU A 306 -3.37 7.98 -7.61
CA LEU A 306 -4.40 7.18 -6.96
C LEU A 306 -5.47 6.86 -8.01
N PHE A 307 -5.62 5.59 -8.40
CA PHE A 307 -6.54 5.19 -9.45
C PHE A 307 -7.51 4.10 -8.99
N GLY A 308 -8.66 4.01 -9.64
CA GLY A 308 -9.68 3.00 -9.35
C GLY A 308 -11.07 3.49 -9.70
N ALA A 309 -12.06 2.63 -9.47
CA ALA A 309 -13.45 2.92 -9.81
C ALA A 309 -14.04 4.11 -9.04
N ALA A 310 -15.16 4.65 -9.52
CA ALA A 310 -15.81 5.78 -8.88
C ALA A 310 -16.32 5.42 -7.46
N GLY A 311 -16.18 6.36 -6.51
CA GLY A 311 -16.65 6.16 -5.13
C GLY A 311 -15.74 5.31 -4.23
N THR A 312 -14.48 5.07 -4.61
CA THR A 312 -13.51 4.35 -3.76
C THR A 312 -12.71 5.26 -2.81
N GLY A 313 -12.97 6.57 -2.81
CA GLY A 313 -12.34 7.51 -1.87
C GLY A 313 -11.01 8.11 -2.33
N LYS A 314 -10.63 8.01 -3.60
CA LYS A 314 -9.35 8.56 -4.14
C LYS A 314 -9.06 10.00 -3.71
N THR A 315 -9.97 10.94 -4.02
CA THR A 315 -9.86 12.35 -3.64
C THR A 315 -9.86 12.53 -2.11
N TYR A 316 -10.61 11.70 -1.38
CA TYR A 316 -10.61 11.71 0.08
C TYR A 316 -9.23 11.32 0.66
N HIS A 317 -8.54 10.34 0.07
CA HIS A 317 -7.22 9.88 0.53
C HIS A 317 -6.06 10.81 0.14
N THR A 318 -6.24 11.74 -0.82
CA THR A 318 -5.20 12.73 -1.17
C THR A 318 -4.69 13.52 0.03
N ILE A 319 -5.55 13.80 1.01
CA ILE A 319 -5.20 14.44 2.27
C ILE A 319 -4.14 13.63 3.02
N ASN A 320 -4.40 12.34 3.25
CA ASN A 320 -3.50 11.45 3.98
C ASN A 320 -2.17 11.32 3.23
N HIS A 321 -2.21 11.22 1.90
CA HIS A 321 -0.99 11.16 1.08
C HIS A 321 -0.16 12.46 1.15
N ALA A 322 -0.80 13.63 1.11
CA ALA A 322 -0.09 14.91 1.23
C ALA A 322 0.55 15.07 2.63
N LEU A 323 -0.20 14.75 3.68
CA LEU A 323 0.30 14.80 5.05
C LEU A 323 1.40 13.75 5.31
N SER A 324 1.31 12.58 4.69
CA SER A 324 2.36 11.54 4.77
C SER A 324 3.70 12.06 4.27
N ILE A 325 3.67 12.82 3.18
CA ILE A 325 4.86 13.46 2.60
C ILE A 325 5.35 14.60 3.50
N ILE A 326 4.48 15.53 3.87
CA ILE A 326 4.85 16.75 4.61
C ILE A 326 5.31 16.45 6.03
N GLU A 327 4.60 15.58 6.74
CA GLU A 327 4.91 15.21 8.11
C GLU A 327 5.88 14.03 8.22
N ASN A 328 6.28 13.44 7.08
CA ASN A 328 7.10 12.22 7.02
C ASN A 328 6.52 11.09 7.90
N LYS A 329 5.20 10.87 7.80
CA LYS A 329 4.47 9.84 8.53
C LYS A 329 3.98 8.74 7.59
N PRO A 330 4.02 7.46 7.99
CA PRO A 330 3.36 6.38 7.26
C PRO A 330 1.85 6.64 7.13
N LEU A 331 1.26 6.17 6.02
CA LEU A 331 -0.18 6.34 5.76
C LEU A 331 -1.03 5.65 6.82
N GLU A 332 -0.57 4.51 7.31
CA GLU A 332 -1.24 3.66 8.29
C GLU A 332 -1.42 4.38 9.63
N ILE A 333 -0.46 5.25 9.99
CA ILE A 333 -0.58 6.11 11.18
C ILE A 333 -1.64 7.17 10.94
N LEU A 334 -1.56 7.86 9.79
CA LEU A 334 -2.51 8.91 9.44
C LEU A 334 -3.94 8.39 9.26
N GLU A 335 -4.13 7.15 8.80
CA GLU A 335 -5.43 6.51 8.67
C GLU A 335 -6.12 6.24 10.02
N GLN A 336 -5.35 6.17 11.11
CA GLN A 336 -5.88 6.02 12.48
C GLN A 336 -6.19 7.36 13.15
N GLU A 337 -5.69 8.47 12.60
CA GLU A 337 -5.91 9.80 13.15
C GLU A 337 -7.32 10.33 12.83
N ASP A 338 -7.84 11.22 13.67
CA ASP A 338 -9.15 11.83 13.45
C ASP A 338 -9.19 12.63 12.14
N ARG A 339 -10.26 12.42 11.36
CA ARG A 339 -10.39 13.04 10.03
C ARG A 339 -10.47 14.56 10.08
N THR A 340 -11.10 15.12 11.11
CA THR A 340 -11.21 16.58 11.26
C THR A 340 -9.83 17.18 11.54
N ALA A 341 -9.02 16.52 12.37
CA ALA A 341 -7.64 16.92 12.64
C ALA A 341 -6.72 16.80 11.41
N LEU A 342 -6.88 15.76 10.58
CA LEU A 342 -6.17 15.63 9.30
C LEU A 342 -6.56 16.78 8.35
N LYS A 343 -7.86 17.03 8.20
CA LYS A 343 -8.38 18.09 7.31
C LYS A 343 -7.89 19.47 7.74
N LEU A 344 -7.89 19.76 9.05
CA LEU A 344 -7.40 21.04 9.59
C LEU A 344 -5.92 21.27 9.24
N ARG A 345 -5.04 20.29 9.44
CA ARG A 345 -3.62 20.42 9.08
C ARG A 345 -3.41 20.54 7.58
N PHE A 346 -4.16 19.78 6.80
CA PHE A 346 -4.12 19.90 5.35
C PHE A 346 -4.48 21.32 4.89
N ASP A 347 -5.53 21.91 5.45
CA ASP A 347 -5.93 23.28 5.13
C ASP A 347 -4.88 24.29 5.58
N GLN A 348 -4.24 24.09 6.74
CA GLN A 348 -3.10 24.91 7.19
C GLN A 348 -1.92 24.85 6.21
N TYR A 349 -1.52 23.67 5.74
CA TYR A 349 -0.45 23.55 4.76
C TYR A 349 -0.82 24.13 3.39
N LYS A 350 -2.11 24.09 3.03
CA LYS A 350 -2.63 24.75 1.83
C LYS A 350 -2.58 26.27 1.94
N GLU A 351 -2.99 26.83 3.08
CA GLU A 351 -2.90 28.27 3.37
C GLU A 351 -1.45 28.77 3.41
N GLN A 352 -0.52 27.92 3.85
CA GLN A 352 0.93 28.19 3.81
C GLN A 352 1.54 28.01 2.41
N GLY A 353 0.76 27.63 1.39
CA GLY A 353 1.26 27.40 0.03
C GLY A 353 2.10 26.14 -0.16
N GLN A 354 2.32 25.33 0.88
CA GLN A 354 3.01 24.03 0.77
C GLN A 354 2.18 22.99 0.02
N ILE A 355 0.85 23.13 0.03
CA ILE A 355 -0.05 22.30 -0.77
C ILE A 355 -0.78 23.17 -1.80
N LYS A 356 -0.72 22.79 -3.08
CA LYS A 356 -1.63 23.31 -4.10
C LYS A 356 -2.54 22.21 -4.60
N PHE A 357 -3.81 22.53 -4.82
CA PHE A 357 -4.83 21.59 -5.28
C PHE A 357 -5.49 22.15 -6.53
N VAL A 358 -5.49 21.38 -7.60
CA VAL A 358 -6.18 21.70 -8.87
C VAL A 358 -6.94 20.49 -9.39
N THR A 359 -7.95 20.76 -10.20
CA THR A 359 -8.74 19.73 -10.89
C THR A 359 -8.57 19.93 -12.39
N PHE A 360 -8.21 18.88 -13.12
CA PHE A 360 -8.11 18.96 -14.57
C PHE A 360 -9.48 18.82 -15.21
N HIS A 361 -9.70 19.62 -16.25
CA HIS A 361 -10.88 19.57 -17.11
C HIS A 361 -10.46 19.71 -18.57
N GLN A 362 -11.38 19.45 -19.50
CA GLN A 362 -11.06 19.43 -20.94
C GLN A 362 -10.45 20.74 -21.47
N SER A 363 -10.87 21.88 -20.90
CA SER A 363 -10.34 23.20 -21.25
C SER A 363 -9.06 23.60 -20.48
N PHE A 364 -8.56 22.77 -19.57
CA PHE A 364 -7.40 23.09 -18.76
C PHE A 364 -6.14 23.00 -19.62
N SER A 365 -5.30 24.03 -19.57
CA SER A 365 -4.26 24.26 -20.57
C SER A 365 -2.85 24.38 -19.98
N TYR A 366 -1.85 24.45 -20.85
CA TYR A 366 -0.47 24.73 -20.45
C TYR A 366 -0.39 26.09 -19.75
N GLU A 367 -1.15 27.07 -20.22
CA GLU A 367 -1.19 28.44 -19.72
C GLU A 367 -1.73 28.54 -18.29
N ASP A 368 -2.57 27.60 -17.87
CA ASP A 368 -3.08 27.49 -16.50
C ASP A 368 -2.12 26.75 -15.58
N PHE A 369 -1.34 25.81 -16.14
CA PHE A 369 -0.51 24.90 -15.37
C PHE A 369 0.93 25.39 -15.20
N VAL A 370 1.54 25.88 -16.27
CA VAL A 370 2.96 26.23 -16.33
C VAL A 370 3.14 27.74 -16.40
N GLU A 371 2.77 28.38 -17.51
CA GLU A 371 2.76 29.83 -17.64
C GLU A 371 1.97 30.27 -18.87
N GLY A 372 1.32 31.44 -18.79
CA GLY A 372 0.53 31.99 -19.88
C GLY A 372 0.47 33.51 -19.86
N ILE A 373 0.26 34.09 -21.04
CA ILE A 373 0.06 35.54 -21.17
C ILE A 373 -1.35 35.89 -20.70
N ARG A 374 -1.47 36.82 -19.76
CA ARG A 374 -2.76 37.37 -19.32
C ARG A 374 -2.85 38.85 -19.62
N ALA A 375 -4.00 39.26 -20.14
CA ALA A 375 -4.31 40.66 -20.35
C ALA A 375 -4.80 41.28 -19.04
N GLU A 376 -4.18 42.38 -18.61
CA GLU A 376 -4.71 43.23 -17.56
C GLU A 376 -5.05 44.59 -18.14
N THR A 377 -6.13 45.19 -17.65
CA THR A 377 -6.53 46.54 -18.03
C THR A 377 -6.27 47.43 -16.83
N ASP A 378 -5.46 48.46 -17.00
CA ASP A 378 -5.29 49.47 -15.97
C ASP A 378 -6.55 50.35 -15.82
N ASP A 379 -6.61 51.16 -14.77
CA ASP A 379 -7.74 52.06 -14.51
C ASP A 379 -7.94 53.13 -15.62
N ASN A 380 -6.95 53.31 -16.51
CA ASN A 380 -7.00 54.21 -17.65
C ASN A 380 -7.50 53.52 -18.93
N GLY A 381 -7.84 52.23 -18.87
CA GLY A 381 -8.30 51.43 -20.01
C GLY A 381 -7.18 50.92 -20.92
N GLN A 382 -5.91 51.04 -20.51
CA GLN A 382 -4.76 50.53 -21.26
C GLN A 382 -4.53 49.05 -20.94
N LEU A 383 -4.40 48.24 -22.00
CA LEU A 383 -4.14 46.80 -21.91
C LEU A 383 -2.64 46.51 -21.78
N SER A 384 -2.23 45.79 -20.72
CA SER A 384 -0.93 45.14 -20.59
C SER A 384 -1.05 43.63 -20.80
N TYR A 385 0.01 43.00 -21.31
CA TYR A 385 0.09 41.55 -21.52
C TYR A 385 1.27 41.01 -20.75
N ASP A 386 1.00 40.43 -19.58
CA ASP A 386 2.02 39.94 -18.67
C ASP A 386 2.05 38.40 -18.67
N VAL A 387 3.24 37.83 -18.70
CA VAL A 387 3.42 36.38 -18.52
C VAL A 387 3.20 36.07 -17.04
N LYS A 388 2.24 35.18 -16.76
CA LYS A 388 1.93 34.73 -15.40
C LYS A 388 2.23 33.25 -15.26
N ALA A 389 2.85 32.89 -14.14
CA ALA A 389 3.05 31.51 -13.76
C ALA A 389 1.70 30.81 -13.54
N GLY A 390 1.61 29.57 -13.99
CA GLY A 390 0.55 28.64 -13.66
C GLY A 390 0.87 27.84 -12.41
N VAL A 391 -0.09 27.06 -11.93
CA VAL A 391 -0.03 26.44 -10.59
C VAL A 391 1.21 25.57 -10.33
N PHE A 392 1.71 24.87 -11.35
CA PHE A 392 2.88 24.00 -11.25
C PHE A 392 4.18 24.80 -11.21
N LYS A 393 4.33 25.82 -12.07
CA LYS A 393 5.48 26.72 -12.00
C LYS A 393 5.53 27.41 -10.65
N GLU A 394 4.39 27.91 -10.17
CA GLU A 394 4.34 28.60 -8.89
C GLU A 394 4.75 27.70 -7.70
N ILE A 395 4.26 26.45 -7.61
CA ILE A 395 4.67 25.58 -6.50
C ILE A 395 6.16 25.17 -6.59
N CYS A 396 6.71 25.07 -7.80
CA CYS A 396 8.14 24.84 -7.99
C CYS A 396 8.98 26.04 -7.56
N GLU A 397 8.55 27.26 -7.89
CA GLU A 397 9.21 28.49 -7.42
C GLU A 397 9.17 28.59 -5.88
N ASP A 398 8.01 28.32 -5.26
CA ASP A 398 7.87 28.33 -3.81
C ASP A 398 8.82 27.31 -3.14
N ALA A 399 8.92 26.11 -3.72
CA ALA A 399 9.81 25.05 -3.24
C ALA A 399 11.30 25.40 -3.44
N GLN A 400 11.63 26.06 -4.55
CA GLN A 400 13.01 26.46 -4.88
C GLN A 400 13.54 27.51 -3.91
N ILE A 401 12.70 28.46 -3.49
CA ILE A 401 13.09 29.49 -2.53
C ILE A 401 13.60 28.87 -1.22
N GLU A 402 12.99 27.77 -0.77
CA GLU A 402 13.44 27.08 0.45
C GLU A 402 14.77 26.34 0.27
N ILE A 403 15.00 25.75 -0.92
CA ILE A 403 16.30 25.15 -1.29
C ILE A 403 17.38 26.23 -1.30
N ASP A 404 17.12 27.35 -1.98
CA ASP A 404 18.08 28.45 -2.11
C ASP A 404 18.42 29.06 -0.74
N ALA A 405 17.41 29.23 0.12
CA ALA A 405 17.63 29.71 1.48
C ALA A 405 18.51 28.76 2.30
N LYS A 406 18.34 27.44 2.14
CA LYS A 406 19.18 26.44 2.79
C LYS A 406 20.61 26.44 2.24
N GLN A 407 20.78 26.48 0.92
CA GLN A 407 22.10 26.46 0.28
C GLN A 407 22.92 27.71 0.62
N ASN A 408 22.28 28.87 0.70
CA ASN A 408 22.94 30.14 0.96
C ASN A 408 23.13 30.44 2.47
N ASN A 409 22.76 29.51 3.37
CA ASN A 409 22.75 29.71 4.83
C ASN A 409 22.04 31.01 5.27
N VAL A 410 20.98 31.39 4.56
CA VAL A 410 20.17 32.57 4.86
C VAL A 410 19.05 32.16 5.81
N SER A 411 18.64 33.06 6.70
CA SER A 411 17.50 32.80 7.58
C SER A 411 16.22 32.65 6.75
N ALA A 412 15.55 31.49 6.81
CA ALA A 412 14.28 31.33 6.10
C ALA A 412 13.17 32.11 6.79
N PRO A 413 12.31 32.81 6.05
CA PRO A 413 11.15 33.45 6.62
C PRO A 413 10.18 32.40 7.21
N ILE A 414 9.46 32.80 8.25
CA ILE A 414 8.29 32.06 8.72
C ILE A 414 7.12 32.47 7.81
N GLU A 415 6.63 31.56 6.97
CA GLU A 415 5.58 31.87 5.98
C GLU A 415 4.33 32.52 6.60
N ALA A 416 3.95 32.09 7.81
CA ALA A 416 2.84 32.68 8.55
C ALA A 416 3.08 34.18 8.87
N SER A 417 4.32 34.57 9.17
CA SER A 417 4.68 35.98 9.40
C SER A 417 4.68 36.80 8.11
N ILE A 418 5.08 36.20 6.97
CA ILE A 418 4.96 36.87 5.66
C ILE A 418 3.50 37.11 5.31
N ASN A 419 2.65 36.09 5.44
CA ASN A 419 1.22 36.22 5.17
C ASN A 419 0.59 37.28 6.07
N SER A 420 0.89 37.27 7.37
CA SER A 420 0.43 38.31 8.29
C SER A 420 0.87 39.71 7.87
N ALA A 421 2.13 39.90 7.49
CA ALA A 421 2.65 41.20 7.05
C ALA A 421 1.97 41.69 5.76
N ILE A 422 1.76 40.78 4.80
CA ILE A 422 1.05 41.09 3.55
C ILE A 422 -0.43 41.40 3.79
N ASP A 423 -1.11 40.65 4.65
CA ASP A 423 -2.52 40.88 4.96
C ASP A 423 -2.72 42.22 5.68
N GLN A 424 -1.80 42.57 6.58
CA GLN A 424 -1.78 43.89 7.23
C GLN A 424 -1.54 45.01 6.21
N LEU A 425 -0.55 44.84 5.33
CA LEU A 425 -0.28 45.76 4.22
C LEU A 425 -1.54 46.00 3.37
N ILE A 426 -2.21 44.93 2.92
CA ILE A 426 -3.42 45.04 2.10
C ILE A 426 -4.55 45.73 2.88
N THR A 427 -4.72 45.40 4.15
CA THR A 427 -5.77 45.98 4.99
C THR A 427 -5.57 47.49 5.17
N GLN A 428 -4.33 47.92 5.44
CA GLN A 428 -3.99 49.34 5.57
C GLN A 428 -4.10 50.08 4.24
N ALA A 429 -3.61 49.47 3.14
CA ALA A 429 -3.69 50.01 1.79
C ALA A 429 -5.12 50.25 1.28
N LYS A 430 -6.12 49.56 1.86
CA LYS A 430 -7.54 49.77 1.55
C LYS A 430 -8.11 51.03 2.20
N THR A 431 -7.54 51.45 3.33
CA THR A 431 -8.04 52.59 4.10
C THR A 431 -7.28 53.88 3.82
N GLU A 432 -5.98 53.79 3.54
CA GLU A 432 -5.12 54.95 3.31
C GLU A 432 -3.98 54.64 2.33
N GLU A 433 -3.47 55.68 1.66
CA GLU A 433 -2.27 55.57 0.82
C GLU A 433 -1.03 55.40 1.70
N MET A 434 -0.28 54.34 1.47
CA MET A 434 0.96 54.05 2.20
C MET A 434 2.17 54.50 1.39
N ILE A 435 3.19 55.00 2.08
CA ILE A 435 4.39 55.56 1.43
C ILE A 435 5.58 54.63 1.62
N PHE A 436 6.23 54.25 0.52
CA PHE A 436 7.45 53.45 0.51
C PHE A 436 8.55 54.16 -0.29
N HIS A 437 9.79 53.69 -0.14
CA HIS A 437 10.95 54.29 -0.80
C HIS A 437 11.73 53.24 -1.57
N THR A 438 11.96 53.49 -2.87
CA THR A 438 12.81 52.63 -3.70
C THR A 438 14.28 52.68 -3.26
N LYS A 439 15.10 51.74 -3.75
CA LYS A 439 16.54 51.69 -3.47
C LYS A 439 17.30 52.99 -3.81
N ARG A 440 16.76 53.81 -4.73
CA ARG A 440 17.32 55.11 -5.13
C ARG A 440 16.69 56.30 -4.38
N GLY A 441 15.82 56.05 -3.42
CA GLY A 441 15.16 57.06 -2.59
C GLY A 441 13.90 57.69 -3.20
N ALA A 442 13.42 57.20 -4.35
CA ALA A 442 12.17 57.71 -4.92
C ALA A 442 10.96 57.25 -4.06
N GLU A 443 10.10 58.19 -3.71
CA GLU A 443 8.83 57.96 -3.00
C GLU A 443 7.84 57.24 -3.92
N ILE A 444 7.17 56.21 -3.39
CA ILE A 444 6.06 55.54 -4.05
C ILE A 444 4.86 55.51 -3.10
N LYS A 445 3.68 55.78 -3.63
CA LYS A 445 2.43 55.70 -2.88
C LYS A 445 1.68 54.46 -3.29
N VAL A 446 1.27 53.66 -2.32
CA VAL A 446 0.66 52.34 -2.52
C VAL A 446 -0.74 52.32 -1.94
N SER A 447 -1.70 51.86 -2.72
CA SER A 447 -3.10 51.69 -2.32
C SER A 447 -3.63 50.31 -2.75
N SER A 448 -4.77 49.91 -2.21
CA SER A 448 -5.46 48.66 -2.59
C SER A 448 -6.89 48.93 -3.01
N ASN A 449 -7.36 48.22 -4.02
CA ASN A 449 -8.80 48.17 -4.32
C ASN A 449 -9.56 47.29 -3.31
N SER A 450 -10.89 47.24 -3.45
CA SER A 450 -11.78 46.41 -2.62
C SER A 450 -11.45 44.91 -2.70
N ALA A 451 -10.98 44.44 -3.85
CA ALA A 451 -10.58 43.06 -4.11
C ALA A 451 -9.21 42.69 -3.50
N GLY A 452 -8.45 43.65 -2.95
CA GLY A 452 -7.13 43.40 -2.36
C GLY A 452 -5.95 43.48 -3.33
N THR A 453 -6.18 43.96 -4.55
CA THR A 453 -5.09 44.22 -5.53
C THR A 453 -4.37 45.49 -5.15
N LEU A 454 -3.03 45.43 -5.08
CA LEU A 454 -2.17 46.56 -4.74
C LEU A 454 -1.76 47.35 -6.00
N PHE A 455 -1.69 48.67 -5.88
CA PHE A 455 -1.27 49.59 -6.94
C PHE A 455 -0.22 50.56 -6.41
N ALA A 456 0.79 50.88 -7.21
CA ALA A 456 1.74 51.96 -6.95
C ALA A 456 1.46 53.16 -7.87
N LEU A 457 1.32 54.35 -7.28
CA LEU A 457 1.25 55.60 -8.01
C LEU A 457 2.66 56.08 -8.36
N THR A 458 2.92 56.25 -9.65
CA THR A 458 4.21 56.74 -10.18
C THR A 458 4.32 58.26 -10.10
N SER A 459 5.54 58.79 -10.22
CA SER A 459 5.80 60.23 -10.31
C SER A 459 5.13 60.91 -11.52
N THR A 460 4.69 60.14 -12.52
CA THR A 460 3.96 60.62 -13.70
C THR A 460 2.44 60.57 -13.51
N GLY A 461 1.94 60.09 -12.36
CA GLY A 461 0.51 60.00 -12.04
C GLY A 461 -0.20 58.74 -12.54
N SER A 462 0.54 57.75 -13.06
CA SER A 462 -0.01 56.47 -13.53
C SER A 462 0.04 55.42 -12.41
N ASN A 463 -1.03 54.61 -12.30
CA ASN A 463 -1.07 53.45 -11.39
C ASN A 463 -0.47 52.22 -12.05
N ILE A 464 0.42 51.53 -11.33
CA ILE A 464 1.00 50.25 -11.75
C ILE A 464 0.54 49.18 -10.79
N THR A 465 -0.05 48.09 -11.30
CA THR A 465 -0.42 46.92 -10.51
C THR A 465 0.82 46.27 -9.92
N LEU A 466 0.81 46.07 -8.60
CA LEU A 466 1.90 45.45 -7.86
C LEU A 466 1.63 43.97 -7.66
N SER A 467 2.67 43.17 -7.88
CA SER A 467 2.58 41.73 -7.64
C SER A 467 2.85 41.40 -6.18
N ILE A 468 1.81 41.00 -5.43
CA ILE A 468 1.95 40.43 -4.08
C ILE A 468 2.95 39.27 -4.08
N ARG A 469 3.01 38.48 -5.16
CA ARG A 469 3.99 37.40 -5.33
C ARG A 469 5.42 37.92 -5.31
N HIS A 470 5.74 38.99 -6.04
CA HIS A 470 7.09 39.56 -6.02
C HIS A 470 7.45 40.15 -4.65
N ILE A 471 6.49 40.81 -3.99
CA ILE A 471 6.68 41.30 -2.62
C ILE A 471 7.00 40.12 -1.68
N ARG A 472 6.20 39.04 -1.76
CA ARG A 472 6.42 37.79 -1.03
C ARG A 472 7.80 37.20 -1.34
N ASN A 473 8.20 37.11 -2.61
CA ASN A 473 9.51 36.56 -3.01
C ASN A 473 10.67 37.41 -2.48
N TYR A 474 10.57 38.73 -2.50
CA TYR A 474 11.61 39.61 -1.92
C TYR A 474 11.68 39.52 -0.39
N LEU A 475 10.53 39.32 0.27
CA LEU A 475 10.49 39.00 1.69
C LEU A 475 11.13 37.64 1.96
N LYS A 476 10.85 36.64 1.12
CA LYS A 476 11.41 35.30 1.32
C LYS A 476 12.91 35.22 1.10
N THR A 477 13.40 35.83 0.03
CA THR A 477 14.81 35.76 -0.37
C THR A 477 15.71 36.73 0.38
N GLN A 478 15.14 37.76 1.01
CA GLN A 478 15.87 38.95 1.48
C GLN A 478 16.81 39.55 0.42
N SER A 479 16.54 39.32 -0.86
CA SER A 479 17.44 39.75 -1.94
C SER A 479 17.43 41.27 -2.08
N ASP A 480 18.62 41.86 -2.12
CA ASP A 480 18.82 43.28 -2.47
C ASP A 480 18.99 43.50 -3.97
N ILE A 481 19.00 42.41 -4.75
CA ILE A 481 19.07 42.44 -6.22
C ILE A 481 17.65 42.60 -6.74
N ILE A 482 17.41 43.68 -7.48
CA ILE A 482 16.11 43.94 -8.10
C ILE A 482 16.05 43.17 -9.42
N VAL A 483 15.16 42.19 -9.49
CA VAL A 483 14.90 41.34 -10.66
C VAL A 483 13.70 41.90 -11.43
N ASP A 484 13.70 41.76 -12.76
CA ASP A 484 12.60 42.11 -13.69
C ASP A 484 12.05 43.54 -13.57
N GLN A 485 12.92 44.50 -13.22
CA GLN A 485 12.56 45.92 -13.03
C GLN A 485 11.47 46.16 -11.95
N LYS A 486 11.21 45.18 -11.06
CA LYS A 486 10.21 45.23 -9.99
C LYS A 486 10.69 45.99 -8.76
N SER A 487 11.11 47.23 -9.00
CA SER A 487 11.71 48.11 -7.99
C SER A 487 10.72 48.59 -6.91
N TYR A 488 9.42 48.59 -7.21
CA TYR A 488 8.36 48.98 -6.28
C TYR A 488 8.00 47.84 -5.33
N GLU A 489 7.85 46.63 -5.84
CA GLU A 489 7.63 45.45 -5.01
C GLU A 489 8.83 45.17 -4.09
N TRP A 490 10.05 45.41 -4.57
CA TRP A 490 11.24 45.38 -3.73
C TRP A 490 11.16 46.42 -2.59
N ALA A 491 10.73 47.65 -2.88
CA ALA A 491 10.64 48.73 -1.88
C ALA A 491 9.67 48.37 -0.75
N ILE A 492 8.51 47.81 -1.11
CA ILE A 492 7.50 47.35 -0.16
C ILE A 492 8.05 46.21 0.69
N ALA A 493 8.59 45.18 0.04
CA ALA A 493 9.17 44.03 0.73
C ALA A 493 10.29 44.46 1.69
N ASN A 494 11.19 45.34 1.24
CA ASN A 494 12.29 45.83 2.07
C ASN A 494 11.79 46.58 3.32
N SER A 495 10.69 47.33 3.21
CA SER A 495 10.07 47.99 4.37
C SER A 495 9.41 47.00 5.33
N LEU A 496 8.83 45.92 4.82
CA LEU A 496 8.16 44.89 5.61
C LEU A 496 9.14 43.87 6.23
N ARG A 497 10.42 43.89 5.87
CA ARG A 497 11.41 42.91 6.37
C ARG A 497 11.49 42.87 7.90
N SER A 498 11.33 44.00 8.58
CA SER A 498 11.36 44.06 10.05
C SER A 498 10.13 43.44 10.72
N GLU A 499 9.05 43.24 9.97
CA GLU A 499 7.79 42.68 10.45
C GLU A 499 7.68 41.17 10.18
N VAL A 500 8.61 40.62 9.38
CA VAL A 500 8.69 39.19 9.07
C VAL A 500 9.68 38.51 10.02
N GLU A 501 9.25 37.41 10.63
CA GLU A 501 10.12 36.60 11.48
C GLU A 501 10.93 35.64 10.61
N TYR A 502 12.22 35.49 10.89
CA TYR A 502 13.11 34.57 10.16
C TYR A 502 13.72 33.53 11.10
N THR A 503 13.69 32.27 10.67
CA THR A 503 14.32 31.14 11.34
C THR A 503 15.83 31.19 11.16
N LYS A 504 16.59 31.02 12.25
CA LYS A 504 18.05 31.19 12.25
C LYS A 504 18.81 30.15 11.42
N SER A 505 18.22 28.99 11.12
CA SER A 505 18.83 27.92 10.32
C SER A 505 17.79 26.96 9.75
N ILE A 506 17.90 26.62 8.47
CA ILE A 506 17.08 25.57 7.83
C ILE A 506 17.85 24.25 7.91
N GLU A 507 17.49 23.39 8.87
CA GLU A 507 18.09 22.05 8.97
C GLU A 507 17.68 21.15 7.80
N LYS A 508 16.43 21.25 7.34
CA LYS A 508 15.83 20.38 6.32
C LYS A 508 14.91 21.17 5.40
N VAL A 509 15.03 20.94 4.10
CA VAL A 509 14.12 21.52 3.10
C VAL A 509 12.77 20.82 3.26
N LYS A 510 11.70 21.61 3.40
CA LYS A 510 10.34 21.07 3.46
C LYS A 510 9.90 20.56 2.09
N PRO A 511 9.07 19.50 2.07
CA PRO A 511 8.43 19.06 0.85
C PRO A 511 7.20 19.93 0.50
N TYR A 512 6.95 20.08 -0.78
CA TYR A 512 5.80 20.77 -1.36
C TYR A 512 4.96 19.76 -2.14
N VAL A 513 3.63 19.85 -2.07
CA VAL A 513 2.73 18.85 -2.67
C VAL A 513 1.73 19.51 -3.62
N LEU A 514 1.78 19.13 -4.89
CA LEU A 514 0.76 19.44 -5.88
C LEU A 514 -0.21 18.27 -6.00
N ILE A 515 -1.49 18.52 -5.75
CA ILE A 515 -2.58 17.57 -5.97
C ILE A 515 -3.31 17.93 -7.26
N ILE A 516 -3.42 16.95 -8.16
CA ILE A 516 -4.12 17.04 -9.44
C ILE A 516 -5.29 16.06 -9.41
N ASP A 517 -6.47 16.56 -9.12
CA ASP A 517 -7.69 15.77 -9.16
C ASP A 517 -8.14 15.56 -10.62
N GLU A 518 -8.65 14.37 -10.90
CA GLU A 518 -9.14 13.97 -12.24
C GLU A 518 -8.09 14.19 -13.34
N ILE A 519 -6.84 13.77 -13.09
CA ILE A 519 -5.69 14.02 -13.97
C ILE A 519 -5.94 13.57 -15.41
N ASN A 520 -6.74 12.52 -15.62
CA ASN A 520 -7.07 12.00 -16.94
C ASN A 520 -8.09 12.84 -17.72
N ARG A 521 -8.76 13.82 -17.11
CA ARG A 521 -9.78 14.66 -17.79
C ARG A 521 -9.21 15.76 -18.67
N GLY A 522 -7.94 16.10 -18.48
CA GLY A 522 -7.20 17.02 -19.33
C GLY A 522 -6.34 16.29 -20.37
N ASN A 523 -5.94 17.00 -21.43
CA ASN A 523 -4.88 16.50 -22.32
C ASN A 523 -3.52 16.67 -21.63
N ILE A 524 -3.09 15.65 -20.89
CA ILE A 524 -1.94 15.75 -19.99
C ILE A 524 -0.66 16.09 -20.77
N SER A 525 -0.44 15.50 -21.95
CA SER A 525 0.73 15.80 -22.77
C SER A 525 0.78 17.28 -23.19
N ARG A 526 -0.38 17.89 -23.48
CA ARG A 526 -0.48 19.33 -23.79
C ARG A 526 -0.32 20.20 -22.54
N ILE A 527 -0.88 19.78 -21.41
CA ILE A 527 -0.83 20.54 -20.15
C ILE A 527 0.59 20.59 -19.58
N PHE A 528 1.30 19.45 -19.56
CA PHE A 528 2.67 19.39 -19.07
C PHE A 528 3.69 19.90 -20.11
N GLY A 529 3.37 19.84 -21.40
CA GLY A 529 4.26 20.28 -22.47
C GLY A 529 5.65 19.63 -22.38
N GLU A 530 6.68 20.45 -22.43
CA GLU A 530 8.09 20.09 -22.28
C GLU A 530 8.46 19.59 -20.87
N LEU A 531 7.67 19.94 -19.85
CA LEU A 531 7.96 19.58 -18.45
C LEU A 531 7.69 18.12 -18.15
N ILE A 532 7.04 17.40 -19.07
CA ILE A 532 6.75 15.97 -18.93
C ILE A 532 8.01 15.14 -18.67
N THR A 533 9.18 15.60 -19.12
CA THR A 533 10.46 14.94 -18.88
C THR A 533 11.06 15.34 -17.53
N LEU A 534 10.85 16.59 -17.09
CA LEU A 534 11.43 17.13 -15.86
C LEU A 534 10.80 16.58 -14.58
N ILE A 535 9.58 16.05 -14.67
CA ILE A 535 8.95 15.41 -13.50
C ILE A 535 9.61 14.10 -13.10
N GLU A 536 10.42 13.47 -13.96
CA GLU A 536 11.13 12.23 -13.66
C GLU A 536 12.20 12.43 -12.57
N ASP A 537 12.27 11.51 -11.61
CA ASP A 537 13.16 11.59 -10.45
C ASP A 537 14.62 11.90 -10.81
N SER A 538 15.13 11.29 -11.89
CA SER A 538 16.52 11.47 -12.35
C SER A 538 16.80 12.84 -12.98
N LYS A 539 15.75 13.55 -13.44
CA LYS A 539 15.85 14.78 -14.22
C LYS A 539 15.57 16.04 -13.41
N ARG A 540 15.18 15.86 -12.15
CA ARG A 540 14.93 16.96 -11.21
C ARG A 540 16.24 17.56 -10.70
N GLN A 541 16.13 18.80 -10.24
CA GLN A 541 17.25 19.51 -9.64
C GLN A 541 17.78 18.74 -8.42
N GLY A 542 19.11 18.59 -8.32
CA GLY A 542 19.77 17.83 -7.27
C GLY A 542 20.06 16.36 -7.61
N ALA A 543 19.49 15.83 -8.70
CA ALA A 543 19.84 14.50 -9.21
C ALA A 543 21.10 14.54 -10.09
N ASP A 544 21.77 13.39 -10.24
CA ASP A 544 22.99 13.25 -11.07
C ASP A 544 22.77 13.65 -12.54
N ASP A 545 21.55 13.42 -13.02
CA ASP A 545 21.12 13.55 -14.41
C ASP A 545 20.15 14.74 -14.62
N ALA A 546 20.23 15.75 -13.74
CA ALA A 546 19.34 16.91 -13.71
C ALA A 546 19.25 17.64 -15.06
N LEU A 547 18.05 18.10 -15.40
CA LEU A 547 17.77 18.84 -16.63
C LEU A 547 17.02 20.14 -16.33
N SER A 548 17.27 21.15 -17.16
CA SER A 548 16.47 22.37 -17.27
C SER A 548 15.96 22.54 -18.70
N VAL A 549 14.87 23.29 -18.86
CA VAL A 549 14.30 23.67 -20.16
C VAL A 549 14.03 25.17 -20.17
N THR A 550 14.18 25.80 -21.33
CA THR A 550 13.80 27.20 -21.51
C THR A 550 12.32 27.30 -21.83
N LEU A 551 11.56 28.01 -20.99
CA LEU A 551 10.12 28.14 -21.13
C LEU A 551 9.72 29.02 -22.33
N PRO A 552 8.59 28.73 -23.02
CA PRO A 552 8.23 29.36 -24.27
C PRO A 552 7.76 30.82 -24.13
N TYR A 553 7.12 31.22 -23.03
CA TYR A 553 6.57 32.57 -22.89
C TYR A 553 7.56 33.50 -22.20
N SER A 554 8.04 33.13 -21.01
CA SER A 554 8.97 33.93 -20.22
C SER A 554 10.39 33.94 -20.81
N LYS A 555 10.79 32.86 -21.49
CA LYS A 555 12.17 32.58 -21.91
C LYS A 555 13.13 32.32 -20.74
N ASP A 556 12.59 32.08 -19.55
CA ASP A 556 13.37 31.70 -18.39
C ASP A 556 13.77 30.23 -18.46
N ASP A 557 14.94 29.89 -17.90
CA ASP A 557 15.30 28.51 -17.64
C ASP A 557 14.53 27.97 -16.43
N PHE A 558 13.97 26.79 -16.57
CA PHE A 558 13.13 26.15 -15.57
C PHE A 558 13.55 24.70 -15.33
N SER A 559 13.57 24.30 -14.06
CA SER A 559 13.80 22.93 -13.60
C SER A 559 12.85 22.60 -12.46
N VAL A 560 12.53 21.32 -12.29
CA VAL A 560 11.64 20.86 -11.21
C VAL A 560 12.46 20.51 -9.97
N PRO A 561 12.19 21.10 -8.79
CA PRO A 561 12.87 20.76 -7.55
C PRO A 561 12.63 19.32 -7.08
N ASP A 562 13.60 18.75 -6.35
CA ASP A 562 13.50 17.40 -5.76
C ASP A 562 12.55 17.32 -4.57
N ASN A 563 12.21 18.45 -3.95
CA ASN A 563 11.28 18.56 -2.84
C ASN A 563 9.81 18.80 -3.27
N VAL A 564 9.50 18.83 -4.57
CA VAL A 564 8.11 18.93 -5.07
C VAL A 564 7.53 17.53 -5.29
N TYR A 565 6.32 17.26 -4.81
CA TYR A 565 5.63 15.99 -4.96
C TYR A 565 4.34 16.19 -5.74
N ILE A 566 3.99 15.24 -6.61
CA ILE A 566 2.78 15.28 -7.42
C ILE A 566 1.90 14.09 -7.05
N ILE A 567 0.65 14.38 -6.65
CA ILE A 567 -0.38 13.38 -6.36
C ILE A 567 -1.53 13.57 -7.35
N GLY A 568 -1.70 12.64 -8.28
CA GLY A 568 -2.84 12.59 -9.18
C GLY A 568 -3.98 11.72 -8.64
N THR A 569 -5.24 12.03 -8.97
CA THR A 569 -6.35 11.07 -8.88
C THR A 569 -6.88 10.74 -10.28
N MET A 570 -7.28 9.50 -10.50
CA MET A 570 -7.78 9.02 -11.79
C MET A 570 -8.96 8.08 -11.61
N ASN A 571 -10.09 8.35 -12.27
CA ASN A 571 -11.15 7.36 -12.43
C ASN A 571 -10.77 6.42 -13.56
N SER A 572 -10.69 5.11 -13.29
CA SER A 572 -10.29 4.13 -14.31
C SER A 572 -11.42 3.75 -15.27
N SER A 573 -12.68 3.98 -14.90
CA SER A 573 -13.87 3.72 -15.74
C SER A 573 -14.11 4.75 -16.85
N ASP A 574 -13.46 5.92 -16.81
CA ASP A 574 -13.74 7.03 -17.73
C ASP A 574 -13.16 6.72 -19.14
N ARG A 575 -13.95 6.02 -19.97
CA ARG A 575 -13.59 5.61 -21.35
C ARG A 575 -13.48 6.78 -22.35
N SER A 576 -14.04 7.94 -22.01
CA SER A 576 -14.10 9.14 -22.88
C SER A 576 -12.80 9.95 -22.92
N LEU A 577 -11.76 9.49 -22.22
CA LEU A 577 -10.51 10.21 -22.04
C LEU A 577 -9.39 9.44 -22.75
N THR A 578 -8.53 10.16 -23.47
CA THR A 578 -7.31 9.58 -24.06
C THR A 578 -6.57 8.79 -22.98
N GLY A 579 -6.31 7.51 -23.23
CA GLY A 579 -5.52 6.68 -22.32
C GLY A 579 -4.23 7.42 -21.96
N LEU A 580 -3.84 7.33 -20.68
CA LEU A 580 -2.64 8.02 -20.21
C LEU A 580 -1.44 7.64 -21.09
N ASP A 581 -0.74 8.64 -21.61
CA ASP A 581 0.45 8.45 -22.44
C ASP A 581 1.44 7.50 -21.73
N ILE A 582 2.01 6.53 -22.47
CA ILE A 582 3.02 5.59 -21.98
C ILE A 582 4.18 6.36 -21.34
N ALA A 583 4.52 7.53 -21.88
CA ALA A 583 5.57 8.40 -21.36
C ALA A 583 5.23 8.97 -19.98
N LEU A 584 3.95 9.18 -19.65
CA LEU A 584 3.51 9.58 -18.30
C LEU A 584 3.45 8.37 -17.38
N ARG A 585 2.94 7.23 -17.85
CA ARG A 585 2.81 6.03 -17.03
C ARG A 585 4.15 5.60 -16.41
N ARG A 586 5.28 5.75 -17.11
CA ARG A 586 6.62 5.43 -16.57
C ARG A 586 7.15 6.42 -15.51
N ARG A 587 6.53 7.60 -15.38
CA ARG A 587 6.97 8.70 -14.50
C ARG A 587 6.12 8.85 -13.25
N PHE A 588 5.05 8.07 -13.13
CA PHE A 588 4.17 8.04 -11.97
C PHE A 588 4.13 6.64 -11.36
N THR A 589 4.09 6.57 -10.04
CA THR A 589 3.74 5.34 -9.31
C THR A 589 2.21 5.21 -9.25
N PHE A 590 1.67 4.08 -9.67
CA PHE A 590 0.22 3.83 -9.67
C PHE A 590 -0.18 3.10 -8.40
N ILE A 591 -1.10 3.69 -7.64
CA ILE A 591 -1.63 3.15 -6.39
C ILE A 591 -3.12 2.87 -6.61
N GLU A 592 -3.46 1.58 -6.65
CA GLU A 592 -4.85 1.13 -6.84
C GLU A 592 -5.66 1.39 -5.56
N MET A 593 -6.84 1.96 -5.72
CA MET A 593 -7.82 2.22 -4.66
C MET A 593 -9.08 1.41 -4.97
N PRO A 594 -9.09 0.10 -4.64
CA PRO A 594 -10.24 -0.76 -4.89
C PRO A 594 -11.41 -0.39 -3.98
N PRO A 595 -12.65 -0.82 -4.32
CA PRO A 595 -13.74 -0.81 -3.37
C PRO A 595 -13.35 -1.59 -2.10
N LYS A 596 -13.70 -1.02 -0.94
CA LYS A 596 -13.42 -1.56 0.39
C LYS A 596 -14.74 -1.83 1.14
N PRO A 597 -15.44 -2.95 0.86
CA PRO A 597 -16.69 -3.30 1.53
C PRO A 597 -16.55 -3.42 3.06
N GLU A 598 -15.34 -3.65 3.58
CA GLU A 598 -15.03 -3.69 5.00
C GLU A 598 -15.42 -2.41 5.75
N PHE A 599 -15.46 -1.24 5.10
CA PHE A 599 -15.96 -0.01 5.70
C PHE A 599 -17.47 -0.01 5.98
N LEU A 600 -18.20 -0.99 5.45
CA LEU A 600 -19.63 -1.19 5.68
C LEU A 600 -19.89 -2.33 6.69
N THR A 601 -18.86 -2.78 7.41
CA THR A 601 -19.02 -3.82 8.44
C THR A 601 -19.99 -3.37 9.53
N GLY A 602 -21.00 -4.19 9.81
CA GLY A 602 -22.05 -3.90 10.78
C GLY A 602 -23.14 -2.95 10.28
N VAL A 603 -23.11 -2.52 9.02
CA VAL A 603 -24.18 -1.72 8.41
C VAL A 603 -25.26 -2.67 7.88
N GLU A 604 -26.41 -2.66 8.54
CA GLU A 604 -27.57 -3.47 8.16
C GLU A 604 -28.80 -2.62 7.93
N VAL A 605 -29.59 -2.97 6.91
CA VAL A 605 -30.91 -2.37 6.66
C VAL A 605 -31.96 -3.46 6.78
N MET A 606 -32.78 -3.43 7.83
CA MET A 606 -33.81 -4.45 8.08
C MET A 606 -33.28 -5.90 8.00
N GLY A 607 -32.07 -6.15 8.50
CA GLY A 607 -31.39 -7.46 8.48
C GLY A 607 -30.66 -7.81 7.19
N LEU A 608 -30.62 -6.91 6.20
CA LEU A 608 -29.77 -7.04 5.02
C LEU A 608 -28.36 -6.50 5.29
N ASP A 609 -27.35 -7.36 5.15
CA ASP A 609 -25.94 -6.99 5.19
C ASP A 609 -25.53 -6.21 3.93
N ILE A 610 -25.24 -4.91 4.10
CA ILE A 610 -24.87 -4.01 3.01
C ILE A 610 -23.45 -4.28 2.49
N ARG A 611 -22.54 -4.76 3.35
CA ARG A 611 -21.21 -5.19 2.90
C ARG A 611 -21.34 -6.35 1.93
N LYS A 612 -22.10 -7.39 2.30
CA LYS A 612 -22.34 -8.56 1.43
C LYS A 612 -23.05 -8.17 0.13
N LEU A 613 -24.00 -7.24 0.21
CA LEU A 613 -24.68 -6.69 -0.98
C LEU A 613 -23.68 -6.09 -1.98
N LEU A 614 -22.78 -5.23 -1.49
CA LEU A 614 -21.75 -4.60 -2.33
C LEU A 614 -20.78 -5.62 -2.92
N GLU A 615 -20.31 -6.58 -2.11
CA GLU A 615 -19.42 -7.66 -2.55
C GLU A 615 -20.04 -8.45 -3.72
N VAL A 616 -21.30 -8.87 -3.60
CA VAL A 616 -21.99 -9.65 -4.64
C VAL A 616 -22.24 -8.84 -5.91
N ILE A 617 -22.63 -7.56 -5.79
CA ILE A 617 -22.80 -6.67 -6.95
C ILE A 617 -21.47 -6.52 -7.69
N ASN A 618 -20.38 -6.24 -6.98
CA ASN A 618 -19.07 -6.06 -7.59
C ASN A 618 -18.54 -7.34 -8.23
N GLN A 619 -18.74 -8.51 -7.62
CA GLN A 619 -18.39 -9.80 -8.24
C GLN A 619 -19.08 -10.00 -9.59
N ARG A 620 -20.37 -9.63 -9.70
CA ARG A 620 -21.10 -9.73 -10.97
C ARG A 620 -20.62 -8.72 -12.00
N ILE A 621 -20.31 -7.50 -11.59
CA ILE A 621 -19.76 -6.47 -12.48
C ILE A 621 -18.40 -6.90 -13.01
N GLU A 622 -17.51 -7.46 -12.17
CA GLU A 622 -16.20 -7.95 -12.61
C GLU A 622 -16.30 -9.05 -13.67
N VAL A 623 -17.30 -9.94 -13.55
CA VAL A 623 -17.55 -11.01 -14.52
C VAL A 623 -18.14 -10.47 -15.82
N LEU A 624 -19.07 -9.51 -15.74
CA LEU A 624 -19.79 -8.99 -16.90
C LEU A 624 -19.05 -7.86 -17.64
N LEU A 625 -18.11 -7.21 -16.97
CA LEU A 625 -17.38 -6.05 -17.48
C LEU A 625 -15.90 -6.14 -17.11
N ASP A 626 -15.48 -5.52 -16.00
CA ASP A 626 -14.13 -5.61 -15.44
C ASP A 626 -14.09 -4.99 -14.02
N ARG A 627 -12.91 -5.01 -13.39
CA ARG A 627 -12.66 -4.44 -12.05
C ARG A 627 -12.69 -2.92 -11.97
N ASP A 628 -12.44 -2.22 -13.07
CA ASP A 628 -12.38 -0.76 -13.11
C ASP A 628 -13.76 -0.11 -13.06
N HIS A 629 -14.82 -0.90 -13.31
CA HIS A 629 -16.23 -0.49 -13.23
C HIS A 629 -16.92 -0.96 -11.95
N CYS A 630 -16.19 -1.48 -10.96
CA CYS A 630 -16.80 -1.84 -9.68
C CYS A 630 -17.41 -0.63 -8.95
N ILE A 631 -18.45 -0.85 -8.17
CA ILE A 631 -19.10 0.18 -7.37
C ILE A 631 -18.27 0.44 -6.11
N GLY A 632 -17.93 1.70 -5.86
CA GLY A 632 -17.24 2.12 -4.65
C GLY A 632 -18.13 2.19 -3.41
N HIS A 633 -17.54 1.89 -2.25
CA HIS A 633 -18.22 1.87 -0.95
C HIS A 633 -18.81 3.24 -0.54
N ALA A 634 -18.26 4.35 -1.05
CA ALA A 634 -18.75 5.70 -0.73
C ALA A 634 -20.24 5.90 -1.07
N ASN A 635 -20.77 5.16 -2.05
CA ASN A 635 -22.19 5.19 -2.40
C ASN A 635 -23.10 4.76 -1.25
N PHE A 636 -22.61 3.88 -0.36
CA PHE A 636 -23.37 3.27 0.72
C PHE A 636 -23.04 3.85 2.10
N MET A 637 -22.02 4.71 2.22
CA MET A 637 -21.57 5.25 3.52
C MET A 637 -22.65 6.05 4.26
N THR A 638 -23.63 6.62 3.55
CA THR A 638 -24.76 7.32 4.19
C THR A 638 -25.60 6.40 5.06
N LEU A 639 -25.61 5.09 4.78
CA LEU A 639 -26.34 4.09 5.56
C LEU A 639 -25.73 3.85 6.95
N GLN A 640 -24.48 4.25 7.19
CA GLN A 640 -23.92 4.25 8.55
C GLN A 640 -24.67 5.21 9.49
N LYS A 641 -25.23 6.30 8.95
CA LYS A 641 -25.97 7.31 9.71
C LYS A 641 -27.48 7.10 9.63
N ASP A 642 -27.98 6.71 8.46
CA ASP A 642 -29.39 6.46 8.20
C ASP A 642 -29.59 5.08 7.53
N PRO A 643 -29.59 3.98 8.31
CA PRO A 643 -29.78 2.62 7.82
C PRO A 643 -31.26 2.30 7.50
N SER A 644 -31.94 3.20 6.79
CA SER A 644 -33.35 3.00 6.40
C SER A 644 -33.48 2.40 5.00
N LEU A 645 -34.56 1.64 4.80
CA LEU A 645 -34.94 1.11 3.49
C LEU A 645 -35.16 2.23 2.46
N THR A 646 -35.70 3.37 2.91
CA THR A 646 -35.90 4.55 2.06
C THR A 646 -34.57 5.10 1.53
N ASN A 647 -33.55 5.24 2.39
CA ASN A 647 -32.21 5.69 1.97
C ASN A 647 -31.57 4.67 1.02
N LEU A 648 -31.66 3.36 1.32
CA LEU A 648 -31.16 2.31 0.43
C LEU A 648 -31.85 2.34 -0.95
N ALA A 649 -33.17 2.51 -0.99
CA ALA A 649 -33.93 2.67 -2.22
C ALA A 649 -33.48 3.89 -3.03
N GLN A 650 -33.25 5.04 -2.37
CA GLN A 650 -32.75 6.24 -3.02
C GLN A 650 -31.35 6.04 -3.59
N ILE A 651 -30.44 5.39 -2.86
CA ILE A 651 -29.09 5.05 -3.35
C ILE A 651 -29.19 4.25 -4.65
N PHE A 652 -30.05 3.23 -4.70
CA PHE A 652 -30.21 2.43 -5.91
C PHE A 652 -30.82 3.21 -7.08
N LYS A 653 -31.93 3.93 -6.83
CA LYS A 653 -32.65 4.68 -7.88
C LYS A 653 -31.83 5.82 -8.46
N GLN A 654 -31.09 6.54 -7.61
CA GLN A 654 -30.44 7.80 -8.00
C GLN A 654 -28.96 7.67 -8.30
N LYS A 655 -28.29 6.61 -7.81
CA LYS A 655 -26.85 6.41 -7.98
C LYS A 655 -26.52 5.11 -8.69
N ILE A 656 -26.91 3.97 -8.11
CA ILE A 656 -26.45 2.65 -8.59
C ILE A 656 -27.02 2.32 -9.98
N ILE A 657 -28.33 2.43 -10.17
CA ILE A 657 -28.94 2.10 -11.48
C ILE A 657 -28.43 3.04 -12.57
N PRO A 658 -28.44 4.39 -12.40
CA PRO A 658 -27.86 5.29 -13.39
C PRO A 658 -26.39 5.00 -13.71
N GLN A 659 -25.58 4.67 -12.70
CA GLN A 659 -24.18 4.30 -12.90
C GLN A 659 -24.03 3.00 -13.69
N LEU A 660 -24.87 1.99 -13.42
CA LEU A 660 -24.90 0.75 -14.19
C LEU A 660 -25.38 0.97 -15.63
N GLN A 661 -26.32 1.89 -15.85
CA GLN A 661 -26.74 2.28 -17.21
C GLN A 661 -25.56 2.84 -18.01
N GLU A 662 -24.77 3.72 -17.41
CA GLU A 662 -23.56 4.26 -18.04
C GLU A 662 -22.54 3.14 -18.33
N TYR A 663 -22.27 2.26 -17.37
CA TYR A 663 -21.28 1.18 -17.51
C TYR A 663 -21.65 0.15 -18.57
N PHE A 664 -22.93 -0.17 -18.69
CA PHE A 664 -23.43 -1.16 -19.63
C PHE A 664 -24.03 -0.55 -20.91
N PHE A 665 -23.88 0.76 -21.14
CA PHE A 665 -24.42 1.48 -22.30
C PHE A 665 -25.92 1.19 -22.53
N ASP A 666 -26.71 1.31 -21.46
CA ASP A 666 -28.15 0.99 -21.42
C ASP A 666 -28.49 -0.48 -21.79
N ASP A 667 -27.55 -1.43 -21.68
CA ASP A 667 -27.85 -2.87 -21.74
C ASP A 667 -28.53 -3.35 -20.45
N TRP A 668 -29.83 -3.06 -20.37
CA TRP A 668 -30.69 -3.40 -19.24
C TRP A 668 -30.72 -4.90 -18.90
N SER A 669 -30.44 -5.78 -19.87
CA SER A 669 -30.35 -7.22 -19.61
C SER A 669 -29.15 -7.51 -18.70
N LYS A 670 -27.98 -6.95 -19.00
CA LYS A 670 -26.79 -7.09 -18.13
C LYS A 670 -26.98 -6.42 -16.77
N ILE A 671 -27.59 -5.23 -16.74
CA ILE A 671 -27.93 -4.55 -15.47
C ILE A 671 -28.83 -5.45 -14.62
N ASN A 672 -29.84 -6.07 -15.23
CA ASN A 672 -30.72 -7.00 -14.53
C ASN A 672 -29.99 -8.25 -14.03
N MET A 673 -28.98 -8.75 -14.76
CA MET A 673 -28.11 -9.83 -14.29
C MET A 673 -27.28 -9.41 -13.06
N VAL A 674 -26.72 -8.19 -13.04
CA VAL A 674 -26.02 -7.64 -11.86
C VAL A 674 -26.94 -7.62 -10.63
N LEU A 675 -28.20 -7.25 -10.82
CA LEU A 675 -29.22 -7.20 -9.78
C LEU A 675 -29.89 -8.56 -9.47
N ASN A 676 -29.41 -9.66 -10.05
CA ASN A 676 -29.97 -11.01 -9.92
C ASN A 676 -31.46 -11.16 -10.30
N ALA A 677 -31.92 -10.40 -11.30
CA ALA A 677 -33.33 -10.38 -11.69
C ALA A 677 -34.28 -10.19 -10.49
N ASN A 678 -33.88 -9.36 -9.52
CA ASN A 678 -34.60 -9.18 -8.26
C ASN A 678 -35.98 -8.52 -8.37
N GLY A 679 -36.39 -8.14 -9.57
CA GLY A 679 -37.68 -7.50 -9.88
C GLY A 679 -37.62 -5.99 -10.00
N MET A 680 -36.48 -5.34 -9.71
CA MET A 680 -36.34 -3.88 -9.86
C MET A 680 -36.42 -3.45 -11.33
N LEU A 681 -36.04 -4.33 -12.25
CA LEU A 681 -36.11 -4.13 -13.69
C LEU A 681 -37.06 -5.16 -14.29
N ARG A 682 -38.05 -4.69 -15.06
CA ARG A 682 -39.00 -5.55 -15.77
C ARG A 682 -38.82 -5.37 -17.27
N SER A 683 -38.65 -6.49 -17.97
CA SER A 683 -38.69 -6.50 -19.43
C SER A 683 -40.13 -6.60 -19.91
N ASN A 684 -40.52 -5.71 -20.81
CA ASN A 684 -41.82 -5.73 -21.47
C ASN A 684 -41.68 -6.31 -22.88
N GLY A 685 -42.62 -7.17 -23.26
CA GLY A 685 -42.72 -7.66 -24.64
C GLY A 685 -43.16 -6.53 -25.56
N ILE A 686 -42.61 -6.50 -26.77
CA ILE A 686 -42.99 -5.52 -27.79
C ILE A 686 -44.12 -6.12 -28.62
N ASP A 687 -45.32 -5.54 -28.56
CA ASP A 687 -46.38 -5.85 -29.52
C ASP A 687 -46.10 -5.12 -30.84
N LYS A 688 -45.38 -5.82 -31.73
CA LYS A 688 -44.95 -5.30 -33.04
C LYS A 688 -46.13 -4.82 -33.88
N SER A 689 -47.27 -5.51 -33.79
CA SER A 689 -48.45 -5.24 -34.62
C SER A 689 -49.11 -3.89 -34.27
N VAL A 690 -48.97 -3.47 -33.01
CA VAL A 690 -49.51 -2.20 -32.51
C VAL A 690 -48.52 -1.05 -32.75
N LEU A 691 -47.22 -1.27 -32.55
CA LEU A 691 -46.21 -0.21 -32.59
C LEU A 691 -45.67 0.09 -34.00
N PHE A 692 -45.59 -0.92 -34.88
CA PHE A 692 -45.00 -0.81 -36.21
C PHE A 692 -45.88 -1.43 -37.31
N PRO A 693 -47.15 -1.00 -37.46
CA PRO A 693 -48.13 -1.67 -38.33
C PRO A 693 -47.78 -1.66 -39.83
N ASN A 694 -46.87 -0.78 -40.27
CA ASN A 694 -46.51 -0.59 -41.68
C ASN A 694 -45.07 -1.00 -42.01
N VAL A 695 -44.34 -1.65 -41.08
CA VAL A 695 -42.95 -2.07 -41.30
C VAL A 695 -42.94 -3.50 -41.86
N ALA A 696 -42.22 -3.71 -42.98
CA ALA A 696 -42.23 -4.96 -43.71
C ALA A 696 -41.56 -6.14 -42.95
N HIS A 697 -42.03 -7.36 -43.23
CA HIS A 697 -41.64 -8.62 -42.59
C HIS A 697 -40.13 -8.96 -42.70
N GLU A 698 -39.37 -8.35 -43.61
CA GLU A 698 -37.91 -8.59 -43.77
C GLU A 698 -37.07 -8.10 -42.57
N SER A 699 -37.68 -7.38 -41.62
CA SER A 699 -37.05 -6.90 -40.38
C SER A 699 -37.38 -7.74 -39.14
N GLU A 700 -38.02 -8.91 -39.29
CA GLU A 700 -38.56 -9.70 -38.17
C GLU A 700 -37.51 -10.13 -37.14
N SER A 701 -36.31 -10.58 -37.57
CA SER A 701 -35.27 -11.04 -36.64
C SER A 701 -34.72 -9.92 -35.73
N TYR A 702 -34.68 -8.68 -36.23
CA TYR A 702 -34.22 -7.52 -35.48
C TYR A 702 -35.10 -7.24 -34.25
N PHE A 703 -36.42 -7.44 -34.38
CA PHE A 703 -37.39 -7.15 -33.32
C PHE A 703 -37.69 -8.34 -32.40
N GLU A 704 -37.25 -9.57 -32.72
CA GLU A 704 -37.41 -10.73 -31.82
C GLU A 704 -36.46 -10.68 -30.63
N GLU A 705 -35.31 -10.02 -30.78
CA GLU A 705 -34.30 -9.87 -29.72
C GLU A 705 -34.49 -8.58 -28.89
N GLN A 706 -35.33 -7.65 -29.36
CA GLN A 706 -35.56 -6.35 -28.73
C GLN A 706 -36.58 -6.45 -27.58
N LYS A 707 -36.18 -5.99 -26.39
CA LYS A 707 -37.03 -5.84 -25.21
C LYS A 707 -36.99 -4.40 -24.74
N THR A 708 -38.14 -3.84 -24.37
CA THR A 708 -38.16 -2.60 -23.61
C THR A 708 -38.07 -2.92 -22.13
N TRP A 709 -37.48 -2.02 -21.35
CA TRP A 709 -37.26 -2.20 -19.92
C TRP A 709 -37.82 -1.02 -19.16
N GLU A 710 -38.35 -1.31 -17.97
CA GLU A 710 -38.79 -0.28 -17.04
C GLU A 710 -38.28 -0.56 -15.62
N VAL A 711 -38.06 0.51 -14.87
CA VAL A 711 -37.75 0.46 -13.45
C VAL A 711 -39.06 0.37 -12.67
N VAL A 712 -39.21 -0.66 -11.83
CA VAL A 712 -40.44 -0.91 -11.08
C VAL A 712 -40.35 -0.26 -9.69
N ASP A 713 -40.93 0.93 -9.55
CA ASP A 713 -40.73 1.78 -8.38
C ASP A 713 -41.16 1.16 -7.04
N ASP A 714 -42.27 0.41 -7.04
CA ASP A 714 -42.82 -0.23 -5.83
C ASP A 714 -41.91 -1.32 -5.26
N VAL A 715 -41.07 -1.93 -6.11
CA VAL A 715 -40.20 -3.05 -5.73
C VAL A 715 -39.09 -2.59 -4.77
N PHE A 716 -38.71 -1.32 -4.83
CA PHE A 716 -37.73 -0.73 -3.92
C PHE A 716 -38.26 -0.50 -2.50
N ASN A 717 -39.58 -0.55 -2.30
CA ASN A 717 -40.20 -0.45 -0.98
C ASN A 717 -40.19 -1.78 -0.21
N SER A 718 -39.63 -2.85 -0.80
CA SER A 718 -39.50 -4.17 -0.18
C SER A 718 -38.04 -4.55 0.01
N ILE A 719 -37.66 -4.85 1.27
CA ILE A 719 -36.33 -5.36 1.59
C ILE A 719 -36.03 -6.71 0.91
N GLU A 720 -37.08 -7.49 0.61
CA GLU A 720 -36.94 -8.79 -0.04
C GLU A 720 -36.28 -8.66 -1.42
N SER A 721 -36.57 -7.58 -2.15
CA SER A 721 -35.99 -7.28 -3.46
C SER A 721 -34.47 -7.07 -3.37
N PHE A 722 -33.98 -6.38 -2.35
CA PHE A 722 -32.54 -6.24 -2.14
C PHE A 722 -31.92 -7.55 -1.65
N THR A 723 -32.62 -8.29 -0.81
CA THR A 723 -32.19 -9.61 -0.33
C THR A 723 -32.03 -10.62 -1.48
N LYS A 724 -32.87 -10.55 -2.51
CA LYS A 724 -32.74 -11.39 -3.72
C LYS A 724 -31.42 -11.16 -4.47
N ILE A 725 -30.78 -10.00 -4.32
CA ILE A 725 -29.47 -9.73 -4.93
C ILE A 725 -28.41 -10.69 -4.35
N ILE A 726 -28.46 -10.98 -3.04
CA ILE A 726 -27.47 -11.82 -2.34
C ILE A 726 -27.86 -13.30 -2.22
N LYS A 727 -29.13 -13.65 -2.46
CA LYS A 727 -29.60 -15.05 -2.39
C LYS A 727 -29.26 -15.78 -3.69
N HIS A 728 -28.62 -16.94 -3.52
CA HIS A 728 -28.29 -17.88 -4.60
C HIS A 728 -29.42 -18.88 -4.83
#